data_AF-A0A0W1LFC7-F1
#
_entry.id   AF-A0A0W1LFC7-F1
#
_cell.length_a   1.000
_cell.length_b   1.000
_cell.length_c   1.000
_cell.angle_alpha   90.00
_cell.angle_beta   90.00
_cell.angle_gamma   90.00
#
_symmetry.space_group_name_H-M   'P 1'
#
loop_
_entity.id
_entity.type
_entity.pdbx_description
1 polymer ?
#
loop_
_entity_poly.entity_id
_entity_poly.type
_entity_poly.pdbx_seq_one_letter_code
_entity_poly.pdbx_strand_id
1 'polypeptide(L)'
;MKVQYTSYQETIAFLQQAMSEHPNLIRLQSIGETWEKRPIMMATISQDVAYADQKPALLYTGTIHAREWIGNELAIKFIKYIIDNYRFNPKLMNALTRNTLYIVPCLNPDGLEYSRNHFSFWRKNRRNNGDGTFGVDLNRNFASKFRQGNDSSANTYGGPHAFSEPETQAIRDFVLAHRNITLALDYHSQGNVFFPAHKFNHEVEIEGTDLNVLCANMNCEIKKVTGRQYGIHRGKPPANLIRGSGREYYYSLGILATVVEVGTRNIPDYMQNMSQSIDENIPALIHALGEAINYSALAPKRVEGFTIRELGADSITLEWVYPLKDDLYFEIYRSQSNKNMCNEQTLVAITRSSFFTDVQLKSGQHYFYNIRAVDKVTKIKSPFSPELRLKTALANDEFSLTLFPNKADVGYLGANYLSKNKEHFGYNSMFIGVNQKRGVCYGVIRFDLGNLPIDAVIKHARFLLYPMNRVAAKIEKYGQWSIDLLDANALDDIYDYHAIANAPSVCSLGHTIESDKMTQGIWSQWAFNGVEREQLQHICQQLEQSAQRALLLRIKGPTTLPRGNDSQMMQFDIGYGPFGSGLHYRPHLELIYSKVQQPIEMLPASLNTIYPDNVVADKLASGFDSEGKIIYGQLAFALDVLPDPDCTVITEAYLVLNHSHKQGDKLGGKDIRFTIELVELEDVDYASVKQREKIEYIGYEVSIEQLRDQSQQYFMFDSYSRQALERLHAQNKPFYFIIRATAASQASNVLVDWYPIDDELQAKLVINTIARRKYPLEAPTNLNVCHENSAVKLSWKNPEHPDFVGSFVVRNRFHPPKSPFDGVKIYGGKDDFTVDRFGNSQIAKYYSVFSYDNVPNYSAPAAVYYADSQIIHVDELNDDLSHETEDEDMFLGDD
;
A
#
# COMPACT_ATOMS: atom_id res chain seq x y z
N MET A 1 -1.82 32.56 28.06
CA MET A 1 -2.12 31.98 26.74
C MET A 1 -2.27 33.05 25.65
N LYS A 2 -3.29 33.92 25.63
CA LYS A 2 -3.52 34.83 24.48
C LYS A 2 -2.38 35.82 24.15
N VAL A 3 -1.65 36.28 25.17
CA VAL A 3 -0.50 37.20 25.03
C VAL A 3 0.72 36.52 24.36
N GLN A 4 0.76 35.18 24.31
CA GLN A 4 1.88 34.45 23.69
C GLN A 4 1.73 34.33 22.16
N TYR A 5 0.53 34.60 21.64
CA TYR A 5 0.26 34.60 20.21
C TYR A 5 0.41 36.03 19.67
N THR A 6 0.75 36.16 18.40
CA THR A 6 0.98 37.41 17.69
C THR A 6 -0.34 38.04 17.21
N SER A 7 -0.55 39.31 17.54
CA SER A 7 -1.66 40.12 17.03
C SER A 7 -1.47 40.45 15.55
N TYR A 8 -2.53 40.89 14.89
CA TYR A 8 -2.44 41.32 13.50
C TYR A 8 -1.56 42.56 13.33
N GLN A 9 -1.58 43.47 14.30
CA GLN A 9 -0.70 44.65 14.28
C GLN A 9 0.78 44.25 14.37
N GLU A 10 1.13 43.34 15.26
CA GLU A 10 2.50 42.79 15.35
C GLU A 10 2.88 42.02 14.08
N THR A 11 1.93 41.33 13.45
CA THR A 11 2.13 40.66 12.15
C THR A 11 2.50 41.66 11.07
N ILE A 12 1.75 42.77 10.93
CA ILE A 12 2.06 43.83 9.97
C ILE A 12 3.45 44.43 10.23
N ALA A 13 3.74 44.75 11.49
CA ALA A 13 5.03 45.34 11.89
C ALA A 13 6.20 44.41 11.52
N PHE A 14 6.06 43.10 11.79
CA PHE A 14 7.05 42.11 11.38
C PHE A 14 7.24 42.04 9.86
N LEU A 15 6.16 42.03 9.08
CA LEU A 15 6.25 41.97 7.61
C LEU A 15 6.91 43.21 7.02
N GLN A 16 6.60 44.40 7.55
CA GLN A 16 7.21 45.66 7.14
C GLN A 16 8.70 45.68 7.45
N GLN A 17 9.08 45.24 8.66
CA GLN A 17 10.47 45.11 9.04
C GLN A 17 11.21 44.12 8.13
N ALA A 18 10.66 42.92 7.93
CA ALA A 18 11.23 41.88 7.07
C ALA A 18 11.47 42.37 5.63
N MET A 19 10.50 43.10 5.06
CA MET A 19 10.65 43.69 3.72
C MET A 19 11.72 44.79 3.68
N SER A 20 11.78 45.65 4.72
CA SER A 20 12.79 46.73 4.79
C SER A 20 14.22 46.21 4.91
N GLU A 21 14.42 45.10 5.64
CA GLU A 21 15.73 44.47 5.84
C GLU A 21 16.13 43.58 4.65
N HIS A 22 15.15 43.07 3.89
CA HIS A 22 15.37 42.14 2.77
C HIS A 22 14.62 42.52 1.48
N PRO A 23 14.82 43.73 0.92
CA PRO A 23 14.01 44.25 -0.20
C PRO A 23 14.21 43.50 -1.53
N ASN A 24 15.35 42.83 -1.71
CA ASN A 24 15.61 42.02 -2.91
C ASN A 24 14.98 40.62 -2.85
N LEU A 25 14.51 40.21 -1.67
CA LEU A 25 13.92 38.90 -1.40
C LEU A 25 12.41 38.99 -1.17
N ILE A 26 11.94 40.08 -0.54
CA ILE A 26 10.56 40.23 -0.08
C ILE A 26 9.93 41.49 -0.68
N ARG A 27 8.74 41.33 -1.28
CA ARG A 27 7.84 42.42 -1.69
C ARG A 27 6.55 42.32 -0.89
N LEU A 28 6.13 43.41 -0.26
CA LEU A 28 4.91 43.45 0.55
C LEU A 28 3.83 44.25 -0.16
N GLN A 29 2.60 43.73 -0.19
CA GLN A 29 1.44 44.44 -0.73
C GLN A 29 0.17 44.16 0.09
N SER A 30 -0.77 45.09 0.06
CA SER A 30 -2.15 44.82 0.47
C SER A 30 -2.94 44.33 -0.74
N ILE A 31 -3.64 43.21 -0.61
CA ILE A 31 -4.48 42.64 -1.69
C ILE A 31 -5.96 43.05 -1.59
N GLY A 32 -6.32 43.80 -0.54
CA GLY A 32 -7.68 44.26 -0.26
C GLY A 32 -7.84 44.71 1.18
N GLU A 33 -9.04 45.10 1.57
CA GLU A 33 -9.38 45.51 2.94
C GLU A 33 -10.53 44.67 3.50
N THR A 34 -10.56 44.46 4.81
CA THR A 34 -11.66 43.77 5.50
C THR A 34 -12.88 44.68 5.73
N TRP A 35 -13.95 44.13 6.32
CA TRP A 35 -15.13 44.91 6.73
C TRP A 35 -14.80 46.02 7.74
N GLU A 36 -13.90 45.76 8.68
CA GLU A 36 -13.43 46.75 9.67
C GLU A 36 -12.20 47.56 9.15
N LYS A 37 -11.97 47.56 7.83
CA LYS A 37 -10.94 48.38 7.14
C LYS A 37 -9.49 48.05 7.51
N ARG A 38 -9.22 46.80 7.90
CA ARG A 38 -7.84 46.32 8.04
C ARG A 38 -7.30 45.89 6.67
N PRO A 39 -6.07 46.26 6.29
CA PRO A 39 -5.48 45.79 5.05
C PRO A 39 -5.21 44.29 5.15
N ILE A 40 -5.48 43.55 4.09
CA ILE A 40 -5.12 42.13 3.96
C ILE A 40 -3.73 42.06 3.36
N MET A 41 -2.73 41.85 4.21
CA MET A 41 -1.32 41.85 3.80
C MET A 41 -0.87 40.53 3.18
N MET A 42 -0.12 40.62 2.09
CA MET A 42 0.55 39.51 1.43
C MET A 42 2.03 39.82 1.22
N ALA A 43 2.91 38.88 1.59
CA ALA A 43 4.32 38.93 1.21
C ALA A 43 4.57 38.04 -0.01
N THR A 44 5.29 38.57 -1.00
CA THR A 44 5.88 37.82 -2.11
C THR A 44 7.33 37.57 -1.76
N ILE A 45 7.79 36.32 -1.81
CA ILE A 45 9.15 35.92 -1.43
C ILE A 45 9.76 35.08 -2.54
N SER A 46 10.85 35.56 -3.13
CA SER A 46 11.61 34.85 -4.18
C SER A 46 13.02 35.44 -4.29
N GLN A 47 14.01 34.68 -4.74
CA GLN A 47 15.26 35.30 -5.20
C GLN A 47 14.94 36.23 -6.38
N ASP A 48 15.52 37.42 -6.40
CA ASP A 48 15.22 38.46 -7.41
C ASP A 48 13.70 38.75 -7.47
N VAL A 49 13.13 39.14 -6.33
CA VAL A 49 11.68 39.29 -6.13
C VAL A 49 10.97 40.19 -7.16
N ALA A 50 11.70 41.05 -7.85
CA ALA A 50 11.19 41.84 -8.98
C ALA A 50 10.64 40.98 -10.13
N TYR A 51 11.16 39.75 -10.31
CA TYR A 51 10.73 38.80 -11.34
C TYR A 51 9.86 37.67 -10.76
N ALA A 52 9.39 37.80 -9.53
CA ALA A 52 8.66 36.74 -8.83
C ALA A 52 7.42 36.26 -9.61
N ASP A 53 6.72 37.17 -10.30
CA ASP A 53 5.47 36.85 -11.01
C ASP A 53 5.69 36.05 -12.32
N GLN A 54 6.95 35.90 -12.75
CA GLN A 54 7.34 35.09 -13.92
C GLN A 54 7.72 33.65 -13.53
N LYS A 55 7.94 33.39 -12.23
CA LYS A 55 8.33 32.08 -11.72
C LYS A 55 7.11 31.31 -11.25
N PRO A 56 7.09 29.96 -11.38
CA PRO A 56 6.05 29.13 -10.79
C PRO A 56 5.91 29.39 -9.29
N ALA A 57 4.68 29.39 -8.77
CA ALA A 57 4.43 29.86 -7.42
C ALA A 57 3.63 28.88 -6.56
N LEU A 58 3.98 28.90 -5.27
CA LEU A 58 3.20 28.34 -4.18
C LEU A 58 2.43 29.48 -3.49
N LEU A 59 1.11 29.33 -3.37
CA LEU A 59 0.26 30.17 -2.54
C LEU A 59 0.07 29.55 -1.16
N TYR A 60 0.40 30.27 -0.10
CA TYR A 60 0.05 29.97 1.29
C TYR A 60 -1.05 30.91 1.76
N THR A 61 -2.13 30.36 2.29
CA THR A 61 -3.18 31.12 2.98
C THR A 61 -3.30 30.63 4.43
N GLY A 62 -3.18 31.55 5.39
CA GLY A 62 -3.36 31.26 6.80
C GLY A 62 -4.59 31.96 7.38
N THR A 63 -5.15 31.39 8.45
CA THR A 63 -6.15 32.04 9.31
C THR A 63 -7.34 32.60 8.54
N ILE A 64 -7.89 31.81 7.62
CA ILE A 64 -9.21 32.11 7.02
C ILE A 64 -10.33 31.95 8.06
N HIS A 65 -10.17 31.01 9.01
CA HIS A 65 -10.98 30.96 10.23
C HIS A 65 -10.27 31.63 11.41
N ALA A 66 -11.01 32.50 12.09
CA ALA A 66 -10.51 33.39 13.13
C ALA A 66 -9.85 32.72 14.35
N ARG A 67 -10.31 31.52 14.75
CA ARG A 67 -9.81 30.79 15.93
C ARG A 67 -8.62 29.88 15.66
N GLU A 68 -8.22 29.73 14.40
CA GLU A 68 -7.20 28.77 13.95
C GLU A 68 -5.85 29.51 13.84
N TRP A 69 -5.36 29.99 14.99
CA TRP A 69 -4.23 30.94 15.08
C TRP A 69 -2.91 30.41 14.50
N ILE A 70 -2.77 29.09 14.37
CA ILE A 70 -1.61 28.44 13.75
C ILE A 70 -1.29 28.98 12.36
N GLY A 71 -2.29 29.32 11.54
CA GLY A 71 -2.06 29.78 10.17
C GLY A 71 -1.23 31.06 10.12
N ASN A 72 -1.48 32.00 11.04
CA ASN A 72 -0.74 33.25 11.15
C ASN A 72 0.64 33.03 11.78
N GLU A 73 0.71 32.28 12.88
CA GLU A 73 1.96 31.98 13.58
C GLU A 73 2.97 31.25 12.69
N LEU A 74 2.52 30.21 11.98
CA LEU A 74 3.36 29.45 11.07
C LEU A 74 3.88 30.33 9.93
N ALA A 75 3.05 31.22 9.37
CA ALA A 75 3.50 32.13 8.32
C ALA A 75 4.62 33.06 8.81
N ILE A 76 4.46 33.69 9.97
CA ILE A 76 5.48 34.58 10.55
C ILE A 76 6.78 33.81 10.81
N LYS A 77 6.69 32.64 11.44
CA LYS A 77 7.85 31.81 11.75
C LYS A 77 8.53 31.27 10.50
N PHE A 78 7.76 30.94 9.46
CA PHE A 78 8.31 30.48 8.19
C PHE A 78 9.05 31.60 7.44
N ILE A 79 8.49 32.81 7.38
CA ILE A 79 9.17 33.98 6.80
C ILE A 79 10.46 34.27 7.57
N LYS A 80 10.42 34.25 8.91
CA LYS A 80 11.62 34.41 9.74
C LYS A 80 12.66 33.32 9.46
N TYR A 81 12.23 32.06 9.40
CA TYR A 81 13.12 30.95 9.06
C TYR A 81 13.76 31.15 7.68
N ILE A 82 12.98 31.60 6.69
CA ILE A 82 13.50 31.87 5.34
C ILE A 82 14.62 32.90 5.42
N ILE A 83 14.36 34.06 6.02
CA ILE A 83 15.31 35.15 6.17
C ILE A 83 16.60 34.68 6.84
N ASP A 84 16.47 33.94 7.93
CA ASP A 84 17.61 33.52 8.76
C ASP A 84 18.45 32.43 8.06
N ASN A 85 17.88 31.64 7.14
CA ASN A 85 18.50 30.39 6.67
C ASN A 85 18.70 30.27 5.15
N TYR A 86 18.04 31.06 4.29
CA TYR A 86 18.04 30.80 2.84
C TYR A 86 19.44 30.79 2.23
N ARG A 87 20.38 31.58 2.74
CA ARG A 87 21.77 31.65 2.24
C ARG A 87 22.62 30.43 2.59
N PHE A 88 22.22 29.68 3.62
CA PHE A 88 22.98 28.53 4.14
C PHE A 88 22.29 27.19 3.87
N ASN A 89 21.00 27.20 3.54
CA ASN A 89 20.22 26.02 3.20
C ASN A 89 20.09 25.89 1.67
N PRO A 90 20.83 24.97 1.02
CA PRO A 90 20.83 24.84 -0.44
C PRO A 90 19.47 24.42 -1.01
N LYS A 91 18.67 23.64 -0.25
CA LYS A 91 17.32 23.25 -0.66
C LYS A 91 16.40 24.47 -0.72
N LEU A 92 16.45 25.30 0.31
CA LEU A 92 15.66 26.52 0.39
C LEU A 92 16.12 27.57 -0.63
N MET A 93 17.43 27.75 -0.81
CA MET A 93 17.96 28.63 -1.87
C MET A 93 17.45 28.19 -3.24
N ASN A 94 17.63 26.93 -3.60
CA ASN A 94 17.16 26.40 -4.88
C ASN A 94 15.65 26.55 -5.06
N ALA A 95 14.85 26.31 -4.01
CA ALA A 95 13.41 26.51 -4.04
C ALA A 95 13.04 27.97 -4.34
N LEU A 96 13.69 28.95 -3.69
CA LEU A 96 13.46 30.38 -3.91
C LEU A 96 14.04 30.92 -5.22
N THR A 97 15.10 30.31 -5.74
CA THR A 97 15.66 30.64 -7.05
C THR A 97 14.68 30.30 -8.15
N ARG A 98 14.07 29.12 -8.07
CA ARG A 98 13.23 28.54 -9.12
C ARG A 98 11.75 28.88 -8.98
N ASN A 99 11.31 29.27 -7.78
CA ASN A 99 9.89 29.46 -7.47
C ASN A 99 9.64 30.76 -6.71
N THR A 100 8.37 31.11 -6.63
CA THR A 100 7.84 32.22 -5.84
C THR A 100 6.95 31.70 -4.72
N LEU A 101 7.08 32.26 -3.53
CA LEU A 101 6.13 32.06 -2.43
C LEU A 101 5.26 33.30 -2.30
N TYR A 102 3.96 33.15 -2.56
CA TYR A 102 2.95 34.14 -2.15
C TYR A 102 2.38 33.70 -0.81
N ILE A 103 2.55 34.52 0.22
CA ILE A 103 2.10 34.19 1.57
C ILE A 103 1.15 35.25 2.10
N VAL A 104 -0.08 34.83 2.40
CA VAL A 104 -1.11 35.62 3.12
C VAL A 104 -1.19 35.05 4.54
N PRO A 105 -0.52 35.66 5.56
CA PRO A 105 -0.49 35.11 6.92
C PRO A 105 -1.87 35.01 7.58
N CYS A 106 -2.73 36.01 7.33
CA CYS A 106 -4.07 36.06 7.87
C CYS A 106 -5.04 36.66 6.84
N LEU A 107 -5.90 35.82 6.27
CA LEU A 107 -6.96 36.24 5.34
C LEU A 107 -8.15 36.87 6.09
N ASN A 108 -8.34 36.56 7.38
CA ASN A 108 -9.41 37.11 8.22
C ASN A 108 -8.88 37.94 9.42
N PRO A 109 -8.25 39.11 9.18
CA PRO A 109 -7.71 39.96 10.24
C PRO A 109 -8.72 40.36 11.32
N ASP A 110 -9.94 40.76 10.92
CA ASP A 110 -10.98 41.20 11.86
C ASP A 110 -11.41 40.06 12.79
N GLY A 111 -11.60 38.87 12.21
CA GLY A 111 -11.94 37.68 12.96
C GLY A 111 -10.82 37.27 13.93
N LEU A 112 -9.55 37.30 13.50
CA LEU A 112 -8.39 37.00 14.35
C LEU A 112 -8.35 37.93 15.57
N GLU A 113 -8.47 39.24 15.37
CA GLU A 113 -8.48 40.19 16.49
C GLU A 113 -9.68 39.97 17.42
N TYR A 114 -10.86 39.68 16.87
CA TYR A 114 -12.03 39.39 17.68
C TYR A 114 -11.87 38.11 18.50
N SER A 115 -11.28 37.06 17.94
CA SER A 115 -11.07 35.80 18.66
C SER A 115 -10.04 35.94 19.78
N ARG A 116 -8.98 36.71 19.54
CA ARG A 116 -7.98 37.05 20.55
C ARG A 116 -8.57 37.91 21.67
N ASN A 117 -9.28 38.98 21.36
CA ASN A 117 -9.63 39.98 22.36
C ASN A 117 -10.99 39.74 23.03
N HIS A 118 -11.95 39.09 22.34
CA HIS A 118 -13.33 38.97 22.81
C HIS A 118 -13.79 37.52 22.98
N PHE A 119 -13.78 36.71 21.90
CA PHE A 119 -14.32 35.35 21.94
C PHE A 119 -13.45 34.33 21.21
N SER A 120 -12.65 33.56 21.96
CA SER A 120 -11.62 32.65 21.42
C SER A 120 -12.13 31.60 20.44
N PHE A 121 -13.41 31.24 20.47
CA PHE A 121 -14.00 30.25 19.57
C PHE A 121 -14.66 30.86 18.33
N TRP A 122 -14.55 32.18 18.12
CA TRP A 122 -15.04 32.86 16.93
C TRP A 122 -14.37 32.30 15.67
N ARG A 123 -15.15 32.01 14.64
CA ARG A 123 -14.68 31.36 13.41
C ARG A 123 -14.77 32.26 12.17
N LYS A 124 -15.89 32.98 12.03
CA LYS A 124 -16.28 33.73 10.83
C LYS A 124 -15.49 35.04 10.68
N ASN A 125 -15.72 35.81 9.62
CA ASN A 125 -15.29 37.21 9.57
C ASN A 125 -16.18 38.09 10.49
N ARG A 126 -16.10 39.43 10.37
CA ARG A 126 -16.81 40.38 11.24
C ARG A 126 -17.88 41.22 10.54
N ARG A 127 -18.37 40.77 9.39
CA ARG A 127 -19.51 41.39 8.71
C ARG A 127 -20.70 41.60 9.64
N ASN A 128 -21.34 42.77 9.62
CA ASN A 128 -22.66 42.96 10.22
C ASN A 128 -23.73 42.48 9.23
N ASN A 129 -24.54 41.48 9.61
CA ASN A 129 -25.56 40.92 8.73
C ASN A 129 -26.88 41.72 8.72
N GLY A 130 -27.03 42.73 9.59
CA GLY A 130 -28.23 43.57 9.68
C GLY A 130 -29.37 42.98 10.51
N ASP A 131 -29.23 41.75 11.01
CA ASP A 131 -30.21 41.01 11.80
C ASP A 131 -29.75 40.74 13.26
N GLY A 132 -28.70 41.44 13.69
CA GLY A 132 -28.06 41.25 15.00
C GLY A 132 -27.02 40.12 15.03
N THR A 133 -26.89 39.33 13.97
CA THR A 133 -25.80 38.36 13.82
C THR A 133 -24.60 38.98 13.12
N PHE A 134 -23.43 38.36 13.32
CA PHE A 134 -22.18 38.78 12.68
C PHE A 134 -21.48 37.64 11.96
N GLY A 135 -20.84 37.97 10.86
CA GLY A 135 -19.85 37.17 10.17
C GLY A 135 -20.41 36.17 9.17
N VAL A 136 -19.57 35.84 8.19
CA VAL A 136 -19.69 34.79 7.18
C VAL A 136 -18.49 33.83 7.32
N ASP A 137 -18.72 32.53 7.14
CA ASP A 137 -17.65 31.54 7.00
C ASP A 137 -16.99 31.73 5.63
N LEU A 138 -15.79 32.31 5.63
CA LEU A 138 -15.05 32.62 4.41
C LEU A 138 -14.74 31.34 3.59
N ASN A 139 -14.53 30.18 4.24
CA ASN A 139 -14.32 28.92 3.54
C ASN A 139 -15.63 28.21 3.13
N ARG A 140 -16.74 28.96 3.09
CA ARG A 140 -18.02 28.61 2.45
C ARG A 140 -18.46 29.65 1.42
N ASN A 141 -17.66 30.68 1.18
CA ASN A 141 -18.03 31.85 0.37
C ASN A 141 -17.43 31.85 -1.05
N PHE A 142 -16.68 30.83 -1.48
CA PHE A 142 -16.12 30.77 -2.84
C PHE A 142 -17.13 30.27 -3.88
N ALA A 143 -16.93 30.58 -5.16
CA ALA A 143 -17.81 30.12 -6.27
C ALA A 143 -17.56 28.66 -6.69
N SER A 144 -17.35 27.74 -5.74
CA SER A 144 -17.25 26.30 -6.02
C SER A 144 -18.43 25.56 -5.40
N LYS A 145 -19.42 25.19 -6.24
CA LYS A 145 -20.70 24.61 -5.79
C LYS A 145 -21.38 25.39 -4.65
N PHE A 146 -21.22 26.72 -4.66
CA PHE A 146 -21.74 27.64 -3.64
C PHE A 146 -23.23 27.39 -3.38
N ARG A 147 -23.64 27.55 -2.12
CA ARG A 147 -25.04 27.58 -1.71
C ARG A 147 -25.25 28.75 -0.76
N GLN A 148 -26.27 29.54 -1.04
CA GLN A 148 -26.71 30.60 -0.17
C GLN A 148 -27.13 30.00 1.18
N GLY A 149 -26.60 30.55 2.27
CA GLY A 149 -27.04 30.20 3.62
C GLY A 149 -28.30 30.97 3.98
N ASN A 150 -29.20 30.35 4.75
CA ASN A 150 -30.43 31.00 5.24
C ASN A 150 -30.38 31.31 6.75
N ASP A 151 -29.41 30.76 7.46
CA ASP A 151 -29.19 30.99 8.89
C ASP A 151 -27.86 31.71 9.08
N SER A 152 -27.93 33.02 9.29
CA SER A 152 -26.80 33.91 9.53
C SER A 152 -26.11 33.67 10.88
N SER A 153 -26.78 32.99 11.83
CA SER A 153 -26.23 32.62 13.13
C SER A 153 -25.32 31.39 13.06
N ALA A 154 -25.48 30.55 12.04
CA ALA A 154 -24.68 29.34 11.87
C ALA A 154 -23.18 29.64 11.70
N ASN A 155 -22.34 28.80 12.30
CA ASN A 155 -20.88 28.88 12.15
C ASN A 155 -20.41 28.59 10.71
N THR A 156 -21.26 27.97 9.89
CA THR A 156 -21.00 27.61 8.49
C THR A 156 -21.80 28.47 7.51
N TYR A 157 -22.34 29.61 7.95
CA TYR A 157 -23.08 30.54 7.09
C TYR A 157 -22.19 31.05 5.96
N GLY A 158 -22.45 30.64 4.71
CA GLY A 158 -21.63 30.97 3.54
C GLY A 158 -21.85 32.37 2.96
N GLY A 159 -22.76 33.16 3.53
CA GLY A 159 -23.09 34.50 3.03
C GLY A 159 -24.25 34.52 2.00
N PRO A 160 -24.65 35.71 1.55
CA PRO A 160 -25.78 35.90 0.64
C PRO A 160 -25.51 35.45 -0.80
N HIS A 161 -24.26 35.52 -1.26
CA HIS A 161 -23.84 35.03 -2.58
C HIS A 161 -22.35 34.68 -2.55
N ALA A 162 -21.87 33.92 -3.54
CA ALA A 162 -20.44 33.64 -3.67
C ALA A 162 -19.64 34.95 -3.79
N PHE A 163 -18.49 35.00 -3.15
CA PHE A 163 -17.61 36.16 -3.05
C PHE A 163 -18.34 37.41 -2.54
N SER A 164 -19.24 37.28 -1.57
CA SER A 164 -19.87 38.42 -0.92
C SER A 164 -18.96 39.16 0.06
N GLU A 165 -17.90 38.50 0.49
CA GLU A 165 -17.00 39.03 1.51
C GLU A 165 -15.76 39.66 0.85
N PRO A 166 -15.33 40.85 1.28
CA PRO A 166 -14.19 41.52 0.69
C PRO A 166 -12.90 40.70 0.85
N GLU A 167 -12.78 39.89 1.90
CA GLU A 167 -11.65 39.00 2.10
C GLU A 167 -11.56 37.90 1.02
N THR A 168 -12.68 37.28 0.64
CA THR A 168 -12.69 36.26 -0.42
C THR A 168 -12.58 36.88 -1.82
N GLN A 169 -13.09 38.10 -2.02
CA GLN A 169 -12.87 38.86 -3.27
C GLN A 169 -11.39 39.20 -3.46
N ALA A 170 -10.71 39.67 -2.41
CA ALA A 170 -9.30 40.03 -2.47
C ALA A 170 -8.41 38.87 -2.93
N ILE A 171 -8.56 37.69 -2.32
CA ILE A 171 -7.76 36.52 -2.71
C ILE A 171 -8.17 35.96 -4.07
N ARG A 172 -9.46 36.02 -4.45
CA ARG A 172 -9.93 35.65 -5.79
C ARG A 172 -9.24 36.49 -6.86
N ASP A 173 -9.27 37.81 -6.70
CA ASP A 173 -8.74 38.75 -7.69
C ASP A 173 -7.22 38.60 -7.82
N PHE A 174 -6.53 38.39 -6.70
CA PHE A 174 -5.12 38.06 -6.70
C PHE A 174 -4.82 36.78 -7.49
N VAL A 175 -5.51 35.67 -7.18
CA VAL A 175 -5.29 34.38 -7.86
C VAL A 175 -5.59 34.46 -9.36
N LEU A 176 -6.65 35.17 -9.76
CA LEU A 176 -7.00 35.33 -11.17
C LEU A 176 -5.95 36.14 -11.95
N ALA A 177 -5.29 37.09 -11.29
CA ALA A 177 -4.21 37.89 -11.88
C ALA A 177 -2.86 37.14 -11.95
N HIS A 178 -2.68 36.06 -11.19
CA HIS A 178 -1.40 35.35 -11.06
C HIS A 178 -1.51 33.90 -11.55
N ARG A 179 -1.44 33.72 -12.87
CA ARG A 179 -1.51 32.40 -13.53
C ARG A 179 -0.28 31.52 -13.30
N ASN A 180 0.78 32.08 -12.73
CA ASN A 180 1.99 31.35 -12.34
C ASN A 180 1.82 30.53 -11.06
N ILE A 181 0.71 30.65 -10.32
CA ILE A 181 0.42 29.81 -9.15
C ILE A 181 0.10 28.39 -9.61
N THR A 182 0.95 27.43 -9.24
CA THR A 182 0.79 26.01 -9.58
C THR A 182 0.34 25.18 -8.38
N LEU A 183 0.70 25.62 -7.17
CA LEU A 183 0.34 24.97 -5.90
C LEU A 183 -0.37 25.96 -4.95
N ALA A 184 -1.34 25.48 -4.18
CA ALA A 184 -1.98 26.24 -3.11
C ALA A 184 -2.17 25.42 -1.83
N LEU A 185 -1.76 25.99 -0.69
CA LEU A 185 -1.91 25.41 0.64
C LEU A 185 -2.76 26.34 1.51
N ASP A 186 -3.88 25.82 2.01
CA ASP A 186 -4.77 26.52 2.93
C ASP A 186 -4.61 25.93 4.34
N TYR A 187 -3.98 26.69 5.24
CA TYR A 187 -3.61 26.23 6.57
C TYR A 187 -4.71 26.51 7.60
N HIS A 188 -5.17 25.43 8.21
CA HIS A 188 -6.26 25.35 9.16
C HIS A 188 -5.84 24.63 10.44
N SER A 189 -6.73 24.62 11.43
CA SER A 189 -6.69 23.64 12.51
C SER A 189 -8.10 23.15 12.86
N GLN A 190 -8.28 21.88 13.25
CA GLN A 190 -7.29 20.93 13.73
C GLN A 190 -7.50 19.52 13.14
N GLY A 191 -6.46 18.68 13.16
CA GLY A 191 -6.61 17.25 12.89
C GLY A 191 -5.34 16.47 12.58
N ASN A 192 -4.22 17.12 12.26
CA ASN A 192 -3.07 16.50 11.61
C ASN A 192 -3.52 15.77 10.33
N VAL A 193 -4.10 16.50 9.38
CA VAL A 193 -4.62 15.94 8.13
C VAL A 193 -4.38 16.87 6.96
N PHE A 194 -3.97 16.29 5.85
CA PHE A 194 -4.06 16.89 4.53
C PHE A 194 -5.40 16.54 3.90
N PHE A 195 -6.09 17.56 3.40
CA PHE A 195 -7.25 17.36 2.54
C PHE A 195 -7.03 17.87 1.11
N PRO A 196 -6.51 17.01 0.21
CA PRO A 196 -6.44 17.30 -1.22
C PRO A 196 -7.78 17.68 -1.84
N ALA A 197 -7.74 18.58 -2.83
CA ALA A 197 -8.90 18.96 -3.62
C ALA A 197 -9.48 17.78 -4.42
N HIS A 198 -10.77 17.90 -4.77
CA HIS A 198 -11.48 16.95 -5.63
C HIS A 198 -12.56 17.67 -6.46
N LYS A 199 -13.07 17.01 -7.51
CA LYS A 199 -14.16 17.55 -8.34
C LYS A 199 -15.56 17.16 -7.84
N PHE A 200 -15.65 16.66 -6.60
CA PHE A 200 -16.90 16.17 -5.99
C PHE A 200 -17.62 15.11 -6.85
N ASN A 201 -16.84 14.29 -7.55
CA ASN A 201 -17.33 13.08 -8.18
C ASN A 201 -16.74 11.89 -7.43
N HIS A 202 -17.31 10.71 -7.62
CA HIS A 202 -16.84 9.48 -7.00
C HIS A 202 -15.77 8.78 -7.83
N GLU A 203 -15.03 9.54 -8.64
CA GLU A 203 -14.03 9.01 -9.55
C GLU A 203 -12.64 9.60 -9.27
N VAL A 204 -11.61 8.80 -9.55
CA VAL A 204 -10.22 9.20 -9.33
C VAL A 204 -9.81 10.23 -10.37
N GLU A 205 -9.39 11.43 -9.95
CA GLU A 205 -8.83 12.45 -10.84
C GLU A 205 -7.39 12.16 -11.26
N ILE A 206 -6.96 12.64 -12.43
CA ILE A 206 -5.61 12.41 -12.96
C ILE A 206 -4.55 13.05 -12.04
N GLU A 207 -4.83 14.22 -11.46
CA GLU A 207 -3.99 14.86 -10.44
C GLU A 207 -4.17 14.24 -9.04
N GLY A 208 -4.92 13.14 -8.98
CA GLY A 208 -5.12 12.23 -7.86
C GLY A 208 -3.83 11.96 -7.10
N THR A 209 -2.89 11.39 -7.85
CA THR A 209 -1.58 10.97 -7.39
C THR A 209 -0.72 12.15 -6.98
N ASP A 210 -0.63 13.19 -7.81
CA ASP A 210 0.22 14.37 -7.54
C ASP A 210 -0.08 14.99 -6.18
N LEU A 211 -1.36 15.24 -5.90
CA LEU A 211 -1.81 15.80 -4.63
C LEU A 211 -1.52 14.85 -3.45
N ASN A 212 -1.72 13.55 -3.62
CA ASN A 212 -1.44 12.57 -2.57
C ASN A 212 0.07 12.50 -2.28
N VAL A 213 0.91 12.47 -3.32
CA VAL A 213 2.37 12.41 -3.19
C VAL A 213 2.94 13.70 -2.60
N LEU A 214 2.44 14.87 -3.01
CA LEU A 214 2.79 16.15 -2.39
C LEU A 214 2.52 16.12 -0.88
N CYS A 215 1.32 15.70 -0.48
CA CYS A 215 0.95 15.57 0.93
C CYS A 215 1.78 14.50 1.66
N ALA A 216 2.09 13.38 1.01
CA ALA A 216 2.87 12.29 1.61
C ALA A 216 4.33 12.67 1.83
N ASN A 217 4.93 13.42 0.90
CA ASN A 217 6.27 13.95 1.07
C ASN A 217 6.31 15.05 2.16
N MET A 218 5.33 15.96 2.19
CA MET A 218 5.17 16.91 3.30
C MET A 218 5.04 16.19 4.64
N ASN A 219 4.22 15.14 4.72
CA ASN A 219 4.07 14.30 5.90
C ASN A 219 5.38 13.62 6.32
N CYS A 220 6.21 13.18 5.37
CA CYS A 220 7.54 12.64 5.66
C CYS A 220 8.42 13.67 6.37
N GLU A 221 8.44 14.92 5.89
CA GLU A 221 9.20 15.99 6.53
C GLU A 221 8.68 16.34 7.93
N ILE A 222 7.35 16.38 8.12
CA ILE A 222 6.73 16.54 9.44
C ILE A 222 7.18 15.43 10.40
N LYS A 223 7.12 14.17 9.94
CA LYS A 223 7.47 13.00 10.75
C LYS A 223 8.92 13.03 11.23
N LYS A 224 9.85 13.58 10.44
CA LYS A 224 11.27 13.69 10.84
C LYS A 224 11.49 14.60 12.05
N VAL A 225 10.65 15.62 12.24
CA VAL A 225 10.84 16.62 13.31
C VAL A 225 10.24 16.15 14.64
N THR A 226 8.99 15.70 14.64
CA THR A 226 8.26 15.38 15.89
C THR A 226 7.83 13.91 15.98
N GLY A 227 7.99 13.14 14.90
CA GLY A 227 7.43 11.80 14.74
C GLY A 227 5.92 11.79 14.47
N ARG A 228 5.21 12.93 14.52
CA ARG A 228 3.77 12.98 14.20
C ARG A 228 3.54 12.64 12.73
N GLN A 229 2.38 12.08 12.44
CA GLN A 229 1.95 11.80 11.08
C GLN A 229 0.65 12.53 10.78
N TYR A 230 0.46 12.90 9.52
CA TYR A 230 -0.72 13.56 9.01
C TYR A 230 -1.44 12.63 8.04
N GLY A 231 -2.74 12.43 8.25
CA GLY A 231 -3.57 11.63 7.35
C GLY A 231 -3.74 12.32 6.00
N ILE A 232 -4.02 11.58 4.93
CA ILE A 232 -4.26 12.15 3.60
C ILE A 232 -5.64 11.72 3.11
N HIS A 233 -6.59 12.66 3.12
CA HIS A 233 -8.00 12.39 2.90
C HIS A 233 -8.60 13.36 1.93
N ARG A 234 -9.25 12.89 0.87
CA ARG A 234 -10.11 13.78 0.06
C ARG A 234 -11.42 14.13 0.79
N GLY A 235 -11.62 13.61 2.01
CA GLY A 235 -12.90 13.62 2.71
C GLY A 235 -13.86 12.63 2.06
N LYS A 236 -14.75 12.03 2.86
CA LYS A 236 -15.94 11.41 2.27
C LYS A 236 -16.86 12.54 1.81
N PRO A 237 -17.37 12.52 0.57
CA PRO A 237 -18.42 13.44 0.21
C PRO A 237 -19.67 13.01 1.01
N PRO A 238 -20.08 13.84 1.97
CA PRO A 238 -21.35 14.47 1.74
C PRO A 238 -21.00 15.75 1.01
N ALA A 239 -21.30 15.80 -0.29
CA ALA A 239 -21.19 17.03 -1.08
C ALA A 239 -21.95 18.21 -0.44
N ASN A 240 -22.78 17.96 0.59
CA ASN A 240 -23.46 18.96 1.39
C ASN A 240 -22.58 19.69 2.44
N LEU A 241 -21.42 19.16 2.85
CA LEU A 241 -20.60 19.74 3.93
C LEU A 241 -19.45 20.64 3.47
N ILE A 242 -19.02 20.52 2.21
CA ILE A 242 -17.83 21.19 1.67
C ILE A 242 -18.25 21.95 0.41
N ARG A 243 -19.02 23.04 0.56
CA ARG A 243 -19.45 23.89 -0.57
C ARG A 243 -18.89 25.28 -0.38
N GLY A 244 -18.49 25.91 -1.48
CA GLY A 244 -17.89 27.24 -1.46
C GLY A 244 -16.54 27.30 -0.75
N SER A 245 -15.75 26.24 -0.80
CA SER A 245 -14.39 26.19 -0.25
C SER A 245 -13.36 26.78 -1.22
N GLY A 246 -12.32 27.41 -0.66
CA GLY A 246 -11.21 28.00 -1.43
C GLY A 246 -10.40 26.96 -2.19
N ARG A 247 -10.09 25.85 -1.52
CA ARG A 247 -9.38 24.70 -2.10
C ARG A 247 -9.95 24.22 -3.44
N GLU A 248 -11.25 23.91 -3.49
CA GLU A 248 -11.89 23.45 -4.73
C GLU A 248 -12.00 24.54 -5.78
N TYR A 249 -12.14 25.79 -5.36
CA TYR A 249 -12.10 26.91 -6.29
C TYR A 249 -10.72 27.00 -6.98
N TYR A 250 -9.62 26.97 -6.22
CA TYR A 250 -8.27 26.96 -6.78
C TYR A 250 -8.03 25.77 -7.72
N TYR A 251 -8.49 24.57 -7.32
CA TYR A 251 -8.38 23.38 -8.16
C TYR A 251 -9.17 23.46 -9.46
N SER A 252 -10.33 24.15 -9.45
CA SER A 252 -11.08 24.41 -10.68
C SER A 252 -10.35 25.31 -11.68
N LEU A 253 -9.35 26.07 -11.23
CA LEU A 253 -8.50 26.92 -12.06
C LEU A 253 -7.22 26.21 -12.56
N GLY A 254 -7.05 24.91 -12.25
CA GLY A 254 -5.87 24.12 -12.60
C GLY A 254 -4.75 24.13 -11.56
N ILE A 255 -4.97 24.71 -10.38
CA ILE A 255 -3.98 24.80 -9.30
C ILE A 255 -4.08 23.55 -8.41
N LEU A 256 -2.97 22.86 -8.14
CA LEU A 256 -3.02 21.75 -7.18
C LEU A 256 -3.17 22.30 -5.76
N ALA A 257 -4.36 22.12 -5.19
CA ALA A 257 -4.74 22.70 -3.91
C ALA A 257 -4.97 21.65 -2.83
N THR A 258 -4.49 21.91 -1.63
CA THR A 258 -4.78 21.08 -0.45
C THR A 258 -4.97 21.94 0.80
N VAL A 259 -5.86 21.50 1.68
CA VAL A 259 -6.00 22.05 3.03
C VAL A 259 -5.07 21.29 3.97
N VAL A 260 -4.39 22.00 4.86
CA VAL A 260 -3.55 21.41 5.91
C VAL A 260 -4.17 21.72 7.27
N GLU A 261 -4.76 20.72 7.92
CA GLU A 261 -5.28 20.82 9.28
C GLU A 261 -4.19 20.47 10.28
N VAL A 262 -3.68 21.48 10.99
CA VAL A 262 -2.51 21.36 11.87
C VAL A 262 -2.91 21.19 13.33
N GLY A 263 -2.18 20.33 14.04
CA GLY A 263 -2.33 20.13 15.47
C GLY A 263 -3.64 19.45 15.86
N THR A 264 -3.87 19.32 17.17
CA THR A 264 -5.04 18.61 17.73
C THR A 264 -6.02 19.52 18.45
N ARG A 265 -5.67 20.81 18.58
CA ARG A 265 -6.48 21.89 19.16
C ARG A 265 -6.33 23.17 18.34
N ASN A 266 -7.41 23.96 18.20
CA ASN A 266 -7.36 25.26 17.53
C ASN A 266 -6.43 26.25 18.25
N ILE A 267 -6.46 26.22 19.59
CA ILE A 267 -5.67 27.09 20.47
C ILE A 267 -4.98 26.19 21.51
N PRO A 268 -3.86 25.55 21.15
CA PRO A 268 -3.12 24.67 22.05
C PRO A 268 -2.19 25.48 22.98
N ASP A 269 -1.45 24.79 23.86
CA ASP A 269 -0.35 25.42 24.57
C ASP A 269 0.74 25.86 23.59
N TYR A 270 1.20 27.11 23.71
CA TYR A 270 2.13 27.67 22.73
C TYR A 270 3.49 26.97 22.75
N MET A 271 4.05 26.79 23.96
CA MET A 271 5.42 26.30 24.14
C MET A 271 5.53 24.79 23.89
N GLN A 272 4.47 24.04 24.20
CA GLN A 272 4.48 22.58 24.11
C GLN A 272 3.97 22.07 22.76
N ASN A 273 2.92 22.68 22.20
CA ASN A 273 2.21 22.10 21.05
C ASN A 273 2.24 23.02 19.83
N MET A 274 2.05 24.33 19.98
CA MET A 274 2.07 25.26 18.85
C MET A 274 3.46 25.29 18.22
N SER A 275 4.50 25.51 19.02
CA SER A 275 5.91 25.50 18.60
C SER A 275 6.26 24.23 17.80
N GLN A 276 5.97 23.05 18.34
CA GLN A 276 6.19 21.77 17.66
C GLN A 276 5.44 21.67 16.33
N SER A 277 4.22 22.19 16.27
CA SER A 277 3.40 22.17 15.05
C SER A 277 3.91 23.14 13.99
N ILE A 278 4.51 24.25 14.41
CA ILE A 278 5.21 25.17 13.52
C ILE A 278 6.49 24.52 13.01
N ASP A 279 7.34 24.03 13.92
CA ASP A 279 8.67 23.50 13.62
C ASP A 279 8.59 22.30 12.65
N GLU A 280 7.59 21.43 12.81
CA GLU A 280 7.39 20.28 11.91
C GLU A 280 6.87 20.68 10.51
N ASN A 281 6.14 21.79 10.40
CA ASN A 281 5.58 22.23 9.12
C ASN A 281 6.56 23.08 8.29
N ILE A 282 7.58 23.70 8.90
CA ILE A 282 8.61 24.46 8.18
C ILE A 282 9.29 23.61 7.08
N PRO A 283 9.88 22.44 7.35
CA PRO A 283 10.52 21.65 6.30
C PRO A 283 9.52 21.12 5.26
N ALA A 284 8.26 20.87 5.65
CA ALA A 284 7.20 20.48 4.73
C ALA A 284 6.84 21.62 3.74
N LEU A 285 6.79 22.87 4.20
CA LEU A 285 6.58 24.04 3.36
C LEU A 285 7.74 24.27 2.39
N ILE A 286 8.99 24.05 2.82
CA ILE A 286 10.17 24.12 1.94
C ILE A 286 10.06 23.08 0.83
N HIS A 287 9.65 21.85 1.17
CA HIS A 287 9.42 20.80 0.18
C HIS A 287 8.35 21.20 -0.84
N ALA A 288 7.18 21.65 -0.37
CA ALA A 288 6.09 22.07 -1.24
C ALA A 288 6.48 23.24 -2.16
N LEU A 289 7.23 24.23 -1.64
CA LEU A 289 7.73 25.34 -2.44
C LEU A 289 8.66 24.86 -3.57
N GLY A 290 9.52 23.87 -3.28
CA GLY A 290 10.44 23.28 -4.25
C GLY A 290 9.73 22.54 -5.40
N GLU A 291 8.53 22.02 -5.16
CA GLU A 291 7.76 21.25 -6.14
C GLU A 291 6.93 22.13 -7.09
N ALA A 292 6.74 23.42 -6.82
CA ALA A 292 5.89 24.29 -7.64
C ALA A 292 6.30 24.33 -9.12
N ILE A 293 7.60 24.27 -9.43
CA ILE A 293 8.11 24.23 -10.80
C ILE A 293 7.74 22.95 -11.55
N ASN A 294 7.56 21.82 -10.87
CA ASN A 294 7.24 20.53 -11.49
C ASN A 294 5.79 20.45 -12.00
N TYR A 295 4.97 21.45 -11.66
CA TYR A 295 3.60 21.61 -12.15
C TYR A 295 3.42 22.86 -13.01
N SER A 296 4.52 23.43 -13.49
CA SER A 296 4.52 24.55 -14.42
C SER A 296 4.54 24.11 -15.87
N ALA A 297 4.38 25.05 -16.80
CA ALA A 297 4.51 24.80 -18.23
C ALA A 297 5.93 24.35 -18.65
N LEU A 298 6.94 24.48 -17.77
CA LEU A 298 8.30 24.01 -18.01
C LEU A 298 8.47 22.50 -17.75
N ALA A 299 7.49 21.85 -17.12
CA ALA A 299 7.58 20.44 -16.78
C ALA A 299 7.43 19.54 -18.01
N PRO A 300 8.18 18.41 -18.08
CA PRO A 300 7.90 17.38 -19.06
C PRO A 300 6.46 16.88 -18.93
N LYS A 301 5.94 16.28 -20.02
CA LYS A 301 4.60 15.67 -20.01
C LYS A 301 4.54 14.53 -18.99
N ARG A 302 3.34 14.30 -18.43
CA ARG A 302 3.04 13.16 -17.55
C ARG A 302 3.29 11.85 -18.31
N VAL A 303 3.76 10.83 -17.58
CA VAL A 303 3.87 9.47 -18.11
C VAL A 303 2.47 8.87 -18.30
N GLU A 304 2.23 8.22 -19.44
CA GLU A 304 0.93 7.64 -19.80
C GLU A 304 1.04 6.11 -19.90
N GLY A 305 -0.11 5.41 -19.86
CA GLY A 305 -0.16 3.96 -20.02
C GLY A 305 0.60 3.13 -18.98
N PHE A 306 0.91 3.69 -17.81
CA PHE A 306 1.64 2.98 -16.76
C PHE A 306 0.82 1.80 -16.23
N THR A 307 1.28 0.58 -16.48
CA THR A 307 0.54 -0.64 -16.15
C THR A 307 1.47 -1.82 -15.87
N ILE A 308 0.87 -2.97 -15.52
CA ILE A 308 1.55 -4.23 -15.24
C ILE A 308 1.77 -4.96 -16.57
N ARG A 309 2.99 -5.40 -16.86
CA ARG A 309 3.28 -6.31 -17.96
C ARG A 309 3.20 -7.77 -17.51
N GLU A 310 3.88 -8.10 -16.42
CA GLU A 310 3.92 -9.44 -15.83
C GLU A 310 3.87 -9.37 -14.30
N LEU A 311 3.19 -10.34 -13.68
CA LEU A 311 2.99 -10.42 -12.23
C LEU A 311 3.40 -11.81 -11.72
N GLY A 312 4.48 -11.86 -10.96
CA GLY A 312 4.97 -13.05 -10.26
C GLY A 312 4.72 -13.02 -8.75
N ALA A 313 5.20 -14.04 -8.05
CA ALA A 313 5.13 -14.12 -6.59
C ALA A 313 6.20 -13.23 -5.92
N ASP A 314 7.36 -13.06 -6.55
CA ASP A 314 8.51 -12.32 -6.04
C ASP A 314 9.03 -11.25 -7.01
N SER A 315 8.33 -11.05 -8.13
CA SER A 315 8.75 -10.15 -9.20
C SER A 315 7.56 -9.55 -9.94
N ILE A 316 7.76 -8.35 -10.48
CA ILE A 316 6.76 -7.63 -11.28
C ILE A 316 7.49 -6.93 -12.42
N THR A 317 7.00 -7.07 -13.64
CA THR A 317 7.43 -6.25 -14.77
C THR A 317 6.38 -5.16 -15.01
N LEU A 318 6.81 -3.90 -15.00
CA LEU A 318 6.01 -2.70 -15.24
C LEU A 318 6.33 -2.13 -16.62
N GLU A 319 5.35 -1.52 -17.27
CA GLU A 319 5.51 -0.87 -18.58
C GLU A 319 4.74 0.45 -18.66
N TRP A 320 5.17 1.35 -19.54
CA TRP A 320 4.53 2.64 -19.79
C TRP A 320 4.81 3.18 -21.19
N VAL A 321 4.02 4.17 -21.60
CA VAL A 321 4.15 4.83 -22.90
C VAL A 321 4.70 6.24 -22.71
N TYR A 322 5.78 6.55 -23.41
CA TYR A 322 6.37 7.88 -23.43
C TYR A 322 7.24 8.08 -24.68
N PRO A 323 7.20 9.25 -25.34
CA PRO A 323 8.11 9.54 -26.45
C PRO A 323 9.57 9.47 -25.99
N LEU A 324 10.36 8.56 -26.56
CA LEU A 324 11.78 8.44 -26.23
C LEU A 324 12.51 9.71 -26.65
N LYS A 325 13.14 10.38 -25.67
CA LYS A 325 14.03 11.53 -25.90
C LYS A 325 15.32 11.36 -25.10
N ASP A 326 16.43 11.83 -25.65
CA ASP A 326 17.76 11.66 -25.06
C ASP A 326 18.01 12.45 -23.78
N ASP A 327 17.21 13.49 -23.56
CA ASP A 327 17.27 14.41 -22.44
C ASP A 327 16.37 14.01 -21.27
N LEU A 328 15.70 12.84 -21.32
CA LEU A 328 14.78 12.39 -20.28
C LEU A 328 15.17 11.03 -19.67
N TYR A 329 14.80 10.84 -18.41
CA TYR A 329 14.81 9.57 -17.71
C TYR A 329 13.60 9.46 -16.78
N PHE A 330 13.30 8.25 -16.29
CA PHE A 330 12.18 7.97 -15.41
C PHE A 330 12.65 7.67 -13.98
N GLU A 331 11.93 8.20 -13.00
CA GLU A 331 12.06 7.83 -11.58
C GLU A 331 10.88 6.92 -11.21
N ILE A 332 11.15 5.72 -10.68
CA ILE A 332 10.13 4.76 -10.25
C ILE A 332 10.23 4.58 -8.74
N TYR A 333 9.10 4.78 -8.07
CA TYR A 333 8.97 4.69 -6.62
C TYR A 333 8.06 3.53 -6.25
N ARG A 334 8.41 2.80 -5.19
CA ARG A 334 7.66 1.68 -4.64
C ARG A 334 7.38 1.88 -3.16
N SER A 335 6.16 1.62 -2.72
CA SER A 335 5.79 1.51 -1.31
C SER A 335 4.93 0.27 -1.02
N GLN A 336 4.89 -0.14 0.25
CA GLN A 336 4.02 -1.21 0.75
C GLN A 336 2.70 -0.68 1.32
N SER A 337 2.50 0.64 1.26
CA SER A 337 1.32 1.33 1.77
C SER A 337 0.85 2.40 0.79
N ASN A 338 -0.47 2.59 0.77
CA ASN A 338 -1.14 3.56 -0.08
C ASN A 338 -0.79 5.00 0.32
N LYS A 339 -0.67 5.91 -0.66
CA LYS A 339 -0.38 7.35 -0.47
C LYS A 339 0.91 7.58 0.34
N ASN A 340 1.96 6.88 -0.05
CA ASN A 340 3.26 7.01 0.59
C ASN A 340 4.14 8.04 -0.13
N MET A 341 5.24 8.43 0.52
CA MET A 341 6.22 9.39 0.00
C MET A 341 6.89 8.84 -1.27
N CYS A 342 7.25 9.74 -2.18
CA CYS A 342 8.11 9.47 -3.34
C CYS A 342 9.39 10.27 -3.17
N ASN A 343 10.41 9.64 -2.59
CA ASN A 343 11.72 10.22 -2.27
C ASN A 343 12.81 9.13 -2.37
N GLU A 344 14.04 9.45 -1.96
CA GLU A 344 15.17 8.51 -2.02
C GLU A 344 14.93 7.18 -1.29
N GLN A 345 14.06 7.12 -0.26
CA GLN A 345 13.78 5.90 0.49
C GLN A 345 12.86 4.91 -0.25
N THR A 346 12.09 5.42 -1.23
CA THR A 346 11.10 4.65 -1.98
C THR A 346 11.49 4.53 -3.46
N LEU A 347 12.51 5.25 -3.91
CA LEU A 347 13.04 5.15 -5.27
C LEU A 347 13.68 3.78 -5.48
N VAL A 348 13.12 2.99 -6.39
CA VAL A 348 13.61 1.64 -6.71
C VAL A 348 14.34 1.58 -8.04
N ALA A 349 14.09 2.53 -8.95
CA ALA A 349 14.79 2.58 -10.22
C ALA A 349 14.89 4.00 -10.81
N ILE A 350 15.99 4.22 -11.53
CA ILE A 350 16.17 5.30 -12.49
C ILE A 350 16.49 4.63 -13.83
N THR A 351 15.67 4.85 -14.85
CA THR A 351 15.82 4.16 -16.14
C THR A 351 15.45 5.06 -17.33
N ARG A 352 15.93 4.69 -18.52
CA ARG A 352 15.49 5.27 -19.81
C ARG A 352 14.59 4.33 -20.60
N SER A 353 14.50 3.06 -20.20
CA SER A 353 13.61 2.08 -20.80
C SER A 353 12.14 2.46 -20.57
N SER A 354 11.24 1.93 -21.39
CA SER A 354 9.78 2.02 -21.20
C SER A 354 9.22 0.89 -20.31
N PHE A 355 10.10 0.11 -19.67
CA PHE A 355 9.74 -0.96 -18.76
C PHE A 355 10.75 -1.10 -17.62
N PHE A 356 10.34 -1.74 -16.54
CA PHE A 356 11.18 -2.06 -15.37
C PHE A 356 10.70 -3.34 -14.70
N THR A 357 11.62 -4.28 -14.46
CA THR A 357 11.35 -5.48 -13.67
C THR A 357 11.87 -5.30 -12.25
N ASP A 358 10.95 -5.29 -11.29
CA ASP A 358 11.24 -5.29 -9.86
C ASP A 358 11.25 -6.73 -9.34
N VAL A 359 12.28 -7.10 -8.58
CA VAL A 359 12.51 -8.48 -8.09
C VAL A 359 12.72 -8.49 -6.58
N GLN A 360 12.75 -9.68 -5.97
CA GLN A 360 12.90 -9.87 -4.52
C GLN A 360 11.73 -9.27 -3.71
N LEU A 361 10.55 -9.28 -4.31
CA LEU A 361 9.30 -8.92 -3.66
C LEU A 361 8.81 -10.07 -2.77
N LYS A 362 7.92 -9.73 -1.84
CA LYS A 362 7.25 -10.73 -1.00
C LYS A 362 6.00 -11.23 -1.73
N SER A 363 5.72 -12.52 -1.64
CA SER A 363 4.49 -13.12 -2.14
C SER A 363 3.25 -12.63 -1.39
N GLY A 364 2.11 -12.55 -2.10
CA GLY A 364 0.84 -12.11 -1.54
C GLY A 364 0.88 -10.73 -0.87
N GLN A 365 1.80 -9.85 -1.26
CA GLN A 365 2.01 -8.54 -0.64
C GLN A 365 1.56 -7.42 -1.56
N HIS A 366 0.89 -6.42 -0.98
CA HIS A 366 0.50 -5.22 -1.70
C HIS A 366 1.69 -4.30 -1.95
N TYR A 367 1.77 -3.79 -3.18
CA TYR A 367 2.71 -2.77 -3.59
C TYR A 367 2.00 -1.65 -4.36
N PHE A 368 2.52 -0.44 -4.19
CA PHE A 368 2.05 0.79 -4.82
C PHE A 368 3.22 1.41 -5.56
N TYR A 369 3.04 1.65 -6.86
CA TYR A 369 4.07 2.24 -7.71
C TYR A 369 3.66 3.60 -8.22
N ASN A 370 4.63 4.52 -8.23
CA ASN A 370 4.50 5.84 -8.81
C ASN A 370 5.67 6.06 -9.77
N ILE A 371 5.40 6.67 -10.92
CA ILE A 371 6.42 6.97 -11.94
C ILE A 371 6.27 8.41 -12.42
N ARG A 372 7.39 9.03 -12.78
CA ARG A 372 7.41 10.30 -13.51
C ARG A 372 8.66 10.44 -14.39
N ALA A 373 8.57 11.29 -15.39
CA ALA A 373 9.70 11.67 -16.23
C ALA A 373 10.48 12.84 -15.60
N VAL A 374 11.79 12.90 -15.87
CA VAL A 374 12.69 13.94 -15.37
C VAL A 374 13.60 14.43 -16.48
N ASP A 375 13.63 15.74 -16.66
CA ASP A 375 14.58 16.42 -17.52
C ASP A 375 16.00 16.30 -16.95
N LYS A 376 16.91 15.75 -17.75
CA LYS A 376 18.29 15.48 -17.38
C LYS A 376 19.07 16.75 -17.07
N VAL A 377 18.79 17.86 -17.75
CA VAL A 377 19.52 19.13 -17.65
C VAL A 377 18.90 20.03 -16.60
N THR A 378 17.61 20.34 -16.71
CA THR A 378 16.90 21.28 -15.84
C THR A 378 16.50 20.67 -14.50
N LYS A 379 16.50 19.33 -14.42
CA LYS A 379 16.00 18.54 -13.27
C LYS A 379 14.53 18.79 -12.96
N ILE A 380 13.78 19.41 -13.88
CA ILE A 380 12.32 19.57 -13.74
C ILE A 380 11.69 18.20 -13.96
N LYS A 381 10.75 17.88 -13.09
CA LYS A 381 10.03 16.62 -13.11
C LYS A 381 8.64 16.81 -13.68
N SER A 382 8.14 15.82 -14.40
CA SER A 382 6.74 15.77 -14.79
C SER A 382 5.84 15.55 -13.57
N PRO A 383 4.53 15.83 -13.70
CA PRO A 383 3.52 15.21 -12.86
C PRO A 383 3.62 13.68 -12.90
N PHE A 384 3.14 13.00 -11.85
CA PHE A 384 3.19 11.54 -11.71
C PHE A 384 2.16 10.84 -12.59
N SER A 385 2.43 9.65 -13.10
CA SER A 385 1.34 8.81 -13.61
C SER A 385 0.32 8.49 -12.49
N PRO A 386 -0.95 8.19 -12.78
CA PRO A 386 -1.84 7.55 -11.83
C PRO A 386 -1.15 6.39 -11.09
N GLU A 387 -1.35 6.32 -9.77
CA GLU A 387 -0.68 5.34 -8.91
C GLU A 387 -1.15 3.94 -9.29
N LEU A 388 -0.18 3.07 -9.62
CA LEU A 388 -0.45 1.68 -9.92
C LEU A 388 -0.49 0.88 -8.62
N ARG A 389 -1.53 0.05 -8.46
CA ARG A 389 -1.75 -0.76 -7.26
C ARG A 389 -1.85 -2.22 -7.64
N LEU A 390 -1.20 -3.07 -6.88
CA LEU A 390 -1.26 -4.51 -7.12
C LEU A 390 -0.97 -5.29 -5.85
N LYS A 391 -1.15 -6.61 -5.95
CA LYS A 391 -0.69 -7.60 -4.99
C LYS A 391 0.11 -8.63 -5.77
N THR A 392 1.31 -8.98 -5.32
CA THR A 392 2.07 -10.10 -5.91
C THR A 392 1.27 -11.39 -5.85
N ALA A 393 1.56 -12.32 -6.76
CA ALA A 393 0.99 -13.66 -6.69
C ALA A 393 1.41 -14.36 -5.38
N LEU A 394 0.69 -15.41 -5.01
CA LEU A 394 1.11 -16.26 -3.90
C LEU A 394 2.26 -17.15 -4.33
N ALA A 395 3.16 -17.48 -3.41
CA ALA A 395 4.15 -18.52 -3.67
C ALA A 395 3.42 -19.85 -3.92
N ASN A 396 4.11 -20.78 -4.60
CA ASN A 396 3.50 -22.04 -5.00
C ASN A 396 3.00 -22.86 -3.80
N ASP A 397 3.54 -22.66 -2.60
CA ASP A 397 3.13 -23.37 -1.38
C ASP A 397 2.15 -22.58 -0.49
N GLU A 398 1.63 -21.45 -0.96
CA GLU A 398 0.84 -20.50 -0.15
C GLU A 398 -0.63 -20.41 -0.57
N PHE A 399 -1.48 -20.14 0.43
CA PHE A 399 -2.89 -19.78 0.35
C PHE A 399 -3.08 -18.41 1.01
N SER A 400 -4.13 -17.68 0.64
CA SER A 400 -4.49 -16.41 1.29
C SER A 400 -5.94 -16.40 1.74
N LEU A 401 -6.17 -15.85 2.93
CA LEU A 401 -7.50 -15.64 3.48
C LEU A 401 -7.59 -14.25 4.10
N THR A 402 -8.70 -13.54 3.85
CA THR A 402 -9.01 -12.28 4.53
C THR A 402 -10.31 -12.46 5.30
N LEU A 403 -10.23 -12.30 6.62
CA LEU A 403 -11.35 -12.45 7.53
C LEU A 403 -11.85 -11.07 7.96
N PHE A 404 -13.17 -10.92 7.95
CA PHE A 404 -13.86 -9.75 8.48
C PHE A 404 -14.70 -10.21 9.69
N PRO A 405 -14.76 -9.43 10.77
CA PRO A 405 -15.61 -9.78 11.91
C PRO A 405 -17.08 -9.65 11.50
N ASN A 406 -17.95 -10.49 12.05
CA ASN A 406 -19.38 -10.31 11.87
C ASN A 406 -19.84 -9.01 12.53
N LYS A 407 -20.99 -8.50 12.09
CA LYS A 407 -21.59 -7.28 12.66
C LYS A 407 -21.75 -7.36 14.19
N ALA A 408 -22.18 -8.51 14.73
CA ALA A 408 -22.37 -8.70 16.17
C ALA A 408 -21.05 -8.83 16.95
N ASP A 409 -19.93 -9.03 16.27
CA ASP A 409 -18.64 -9.39 16.85
C ASP A 409 -17.64 -8.22 16.85
N VAL A 410 -18.09 -7.02 16.50
CA VAL A 410 -17.24 -5.81 16.43
C VAL A 410 -17.94 -4.61 17.07
N GLY A 411 -17.34 -4.01 18.09
CA GLY A 411 -17.94 -2.92 18.84
C GLY A 411 -17.05 -2.34 19.92
N TYR A 412 -17.63 -1.52 20.80
CA TYR A 412 -16.90 -0.94 21.93
C TYR A 412 -17.75 -0.93 23.20
N LEU A 413 -17.06 -1.02 24.33
CA LEU A 413 -17.63 -1.05 25.67
C LEU A 413 -17.20 0.18 26.44
N GLY A 414 -18.10 0.86 27.14
CA GLY A 414 -17.79 2.00 28.01
C GLY A 414 -18.14 1.72 29.47
N ALA A 415 -17.22 2.07 30.38
CA ALA A 415 -17.37 1.82 31.82
C ALA A 415 -18.65 2.42 32.42
N ASN A 416 -19.06 3.60 31.92
CA ASN A 416 -20.24 4.31 32.43
C ASN A 416 -21.53 4.03 31.62
N TYR A 417 -21.46 3.18 30.58
CA TYR A 417 -22.57 2.89 29.65
C TYR A 417 -22.95 1.41 29.63
N LEU A 418 -22.87 0.72 30.78
CA LEU A 418 -23.07 -0.72 30.90
C LEU A 418 -24.34 -1.23 30.18
N SER A 419 -25.48 -0.56 30.36
CA SER A 419 -26.75 -0.98 29.73
C SER A 419 -26.83 -0.76 28.22
N LYS A 420 -25.95 0.07 27.64
CA LYS A 420 -25.94 0.40 26.20
C LYS A 420 -24.85 -0.32 25.41
N ASN A 421 -23.93 -1.00 26.10
CA ASN A 421 -22.75 -1.61 25.49
C ASN A 421 -23.11 -2.56 24.34
N LYS A 422 -24.15 -3.38 24.50
CA LYS A 422 -24.63 -4.29 23.45
C LYS A 422 -25.10 -3.56 22.18
N GLU A 423 -25.69 -2.37 22.32
CA GLU A 423 -26.16 -1.56 21.19
C GLU A 423 -25.01 -0.94 20.37
N HIS A 424 -23.79 -0.94 20.91
CA HIS A 424 -22.63 -0.38 20.22
C HIS A 424 -22.03 -1.32 19.17
N PHE A 425 -22.34 -2.61 19.22
CA PHE A 425 -21.78 -3.60 18.29
C PHE A 425 -22.46 -3.54 16.92
N GLY A 426 -21.65 -3.46 15.87
CA GLY A 426 -22.10 -3.57 14.49
C GLY A 426 -22.88 -2.40 13.92
N TYR A 427 -23.24 -1.41 14.74
CA TYR A 427 -24.07 -0.29 14.34
C TYR A 427 -23.31 1.05 14.35
N ASN A 428 -22.46 1.24 15.36
CA ASN A 428 -21.71 2.48 15.58
C ASN A 428 -20.22 2.26 15.33
N SER A 429 -19.49 3.33 14.98
CA SER A 429 -18.03 3.33 15.06
C SER A 429 -17.56 2.97 16.48
N MET A 430 -16.38 2.37 16.60
CA MET A 430 -15.76 2.13 17.91
C MET A 430 -15.19 3.44 18.46
N PHE A 431 -15.45 3.73 19.72
CA PHE A 431 -14.85 4.85 20.43
C PHE A 431 -13.99 4.28 21.57
N ILE A 432 -12.68 4.43 21.46
CA ILE A 432 -11.71 3.78 22.36
C ILE A 432 -10.88 4.86 23.05
N GLY A 433 -10.54 4.64 24.33
CA GLY A 433 -9.75 5.57 25.14
C GLY A 433 -10.48 5.94 26.44
N VAL A 434 -10.30 7.17 26.92
CA VAL A 434 -10.93 7.64 28.15
C VAL A 434 -11.67 8.97 27.96
N ASN A 435 -12.85 9.08 28.55
CA ASN A 435 -13.66 10.28 28.54
C ASN A 435 -14.35 10.48 29.89
N GLN A 436 -14.47 11.71 30.38
CA GLN A 436 -15.11 11.97 31.68
C GLN A 436 -16.57 11.49 31.75
N LYS A 437 -17.32 11.54 30.65
CA LYS A 437 -18.73 11.08 30.59
C LYS A 437 -18.82 9.56 30.44
N ARG A 438 -18.03 8.97 29.53
CA ARG A 438 -18.12 7.54 29.18
C ARG A 438 -17.28 6.62 30.07
N GLY A 439 -16.33 7.16 30.81
CA GLY A 439 -15.29 6.41 31.50
C GLY A 439 -14.25 5.86 30.50
N VAL A 440 -13.56 4.80 30.91
CA VAL A 440 -12.66 4.04 30.03
C VAL A 440 -13.48 3.24 29.04
N CYS A 441 -13.06 3.24 27.78
CA CYS A 441 -13.70 2.53 26.69
C CYS A 441 -12.72 1.60 25.97
N TYR A 442 -13.12 0.34 25.78
CA TYR A 442 -12.36 -0.69 25.08
C TYR A 442 -13.03 -1.04 23.75
N GLY A 443 -12.23 -1.25 22.70
CA GLY A 443 -12.71 -1.86 21.46
C GLY A 443 -12.65 -3.38 21.58
N VAL A 444 -13.63 -4.08 21.01
CA VAL A 444 -13.70 -5.54 21.02
C VAL A 444 -13.97 -6.02 19.61
N ILE A 445 -13.14 -6.96 19.14
CA ILE A 445 -13.29 -7.58 17.82
C ILE A 445 -13.10 -9.08 17.95
N ARG A 446 -14.04 -9.86 17.44
CA ARG A 446 -13.94 -11.32 17.33
C ARG A 446 -13.95 -11.75 15.87
N PHE A 447 -12.94 -12.52 15.47
CA PHE A 447 -12.87 -13.15 14.15
C PHE A 447 -13.19 -14.63 14.25
N ASP A 448 -14.04 -15.12 13.35
CA ASP A 448 -14.31 -16.54 13.18
C ASP A 448 -13.21 -17.18 12.31
N LEU A 449 -12.53 -18.18 12.86
CA LEU A 449 -11.46 -18.92 12.20
C LEU A 449 -11.95 -20.27 11.65
N GLY A 450 -13.24 -20.59 11.71
CA GLY A 450 -13.80 -21.86 11.27
C GLY A 450 -13.55 -22.20 9.80
N ASN A 451 -13.40 -21.17 8.95
CA ASN A 451 -13.08 -21.33 7.53
C ASN A 451 -11.61 -21.67 7.26
N LEU A 452 -10.72 -21.64 8.27
CA LEU A 452 -9.35 -22.12 8.12
C LEU A 452 -9.31 -23.65 8.25
N PRO A 453 -8.61 -24.34 7.33
CA PRO A 453 -8.33 -25.77 7.47
C PRO A 453 -7.59 -26.05 8.79
N ILE A 454 -7.88 -27.21 9.40
CA ILE A 454 -7.22 -27.65 10.65
C ILE A 454 -5.72 -27.87 10.44
N ASP A 455 -5.33 -28.29 9.25
CA ASP A 455 -3.94 -28.49 8.80
C ASP A 455 -3.29 -27.21 8.24
N ALA A 456 -3.92 -26.05 8.41
CA ALA A 456 -3.32 -24.78 8.02
C ALA A 456 -2.07 -24.49 8.86
N VAL A 457 -1.00 -24.04 8.23
CA VAL A 457 0.25 -23.58 8.85
C VAL A 457 0.40 -22.09 8.58
N ILE A 458 0.19 -21.24 9.58
CA ILE A 458 0.19 -19.78 9.42
C ILE A 458 1.60 -19.26 9.13
N LYS A 459 1.82 -18.75 7.90
CA LYS A 459 3.09 -18.15 7.47
C LYS A 459 3.15 -16.67 7.82
N HIS A 460 2.05 -15.95 7.60
CA HIS A 460 1.92 -14.52 7.89
C HIS A 460 0.51 -14.19 8.37
N ALA A 461 0.41 -13.31 9.35
CA ALA A 461 -0.87 -12.78 9.83
C ALA A 461 -0.73 -11.28 10.10
N ARG A 462 -1.73 -10.50 9.69
CA ARG A 462 -1.78 -9.05 9.90
C ARG A 462 -3.17 -8.59 10.24
N PHE A 463 -3.31 -7.89 11.35
CA PHE A 463 -4.55 -7.21 11.73
C PHE A 463 -4.51 -5.75 11.29
N LEU A 464 -5.59 -5.27 10.68
CA LEU A 464 -5.73 -3.91 10.18
C LEU A 464 -6.94 -3.22 10.81
N LEU A 465 -6.73 -1.99 11.27
CA LEU A 465 -7.77 -1.14 11.87
C LEU A 465 -7.66 0.29 11.33
N TYR A 466 -8.81 0.91 11.04
CA TYR A 466 -8.85 2.25 10.45
C TYR A 466 -9.34 3.32 11.44
N PRO A 467 -8.46 4.22 11.92
CA PRO A 467 -8.86 5.36 12.73
C PRO A 467 -9.60 6.39 11.88
N MET A 468 -10.69 6.95 12.38
CA MET A 468 -11.54 7.95 11.69
C MET A 468 -11.52 9.29 12.40
N ASN A 469 -12.05 10.31 11.72
CA ASN A 469 -12.41 11.56 12.36
C ASN A 469 -13.78 12.09 11.96
N ARG A 470 -14.50 12.54 12.98
CA ARG A 470 -15.58 13.54 12.89
C ARG A 470 -15.24 14.69 13.86
N VAL A 471 -14.32 15.56 13.44
CA VAL A 471 -14.00 16.92 13.96
C VAL A 471 -13.80 17.09 15.48
N ALA A 472 -13.59 16.04 16.28
CA ALA A 472 -13.55 16.16 17.76
C ALA A 472 -12.54 15.25 18.48
N ALA A 473 -11.72 14.48 17.76
CA ALA A 473 -10.69 13.66 18.39
C ALA A 473 -9.62 14.56 19.03
N LYS A 474 -9.54 14.53 20.37
CA LYS A 474 -8.46 15.16 21.14
C LYS A 474 -7.44 14.07 21.44
N ILE A 475 -6.38 14.00 20.66
CA ILE A 475 -5.30 13.03 20.81
C ILE A 475 -4.02 13.80 21.13
N GLU A 476 -3.67 13.87 22.40
CA GLU A 476 -2.45 14.55 22.86
C GLU A 476 -1.35 13.56 23.22
N LYS A 477 -0.15 14.09 23.49
CA LYS A 477 1.08 13.33 23.76
C LYS A 477 1.11 12.73 25.17
N TYR A 478 0.11 11.90 25.49
CA TYR A 478 0.08 11.09 26.71
C TYR A 478 -0.69 9.79 26.50
N GLY A 479 -0.17 8.71 27.11
CA GLY A 479 -0.72 7.37 27.02
C GLY A 479 -0.49 6.70 25.67
N GLN A 480 -0.83 5.41 25.61
CA GLN A 480 -0.55 4.55 24.46
C GLN A 480 -1.80 3.78 24.01
N TRP A 481 -1.73 3.24 22.81
CA TRP A 481 -2.72 2.34 22.22
C TRP A 481 -2.12 0.95 22.07
N SER A 482 -2.82 -0.09 22.51
CA SER A 482 -2.38 -1.49 22.43
C SER A 482 -3.50 -2.41 21.99
N ILE A 483 -3.13 -3.59 21.50
CA ILE A 483 -4.06 -4.66 21.17
C ILE A 483 -3.66 -5.88 21.96
N ASP A 484 -4.60 -6.43 22.72
CA ASP A 484 -4.42 -7.63 23.49
C ASP A 484 -5.23 -8.77 22.87
N LEU A 485 -4.60 -9.93 22.73
CA LEU A 485 -5.27 -11.19 22.46
C LEU A 485 -5.87 -11.72 23.77
N LEU A 486 -7.16 -12.03 23.76
CA LEU A 486 -7.88 -12.64 24.88
C LEU A 486 -8.20 -14.10 24.58
N ASP A 487 -8.32 -14.90 25.64
CA ASP A 487 -8.88 -16.25 25.52
C ASP A 487 -10.40 -16.16 25.33
N ALA A 488 -10.87 -16.51 24.14
CA ALA A 488 -12.28 -16.46 23.79
C ALA A 488 -13.11 -17.49 24.57
N ASN A 489 -12.50 -18.59 25.04
CA ASN A 489 -13.19 -19.66 25.76
C ASN A 489 -13.38 -19.35 27.24
N ALA A 490 -12.63 -18.39 27.78
CA ALA A 490 -12.73 -17.93 29.17
C ALA A 490 -13.80 -16.85 29.38
N LEU A 491 -14.50 -16.42 28.31
CA LEU A 491 -15.45 -15.31 28.35
C LEU A 491 -16.83 -15.74 27.84
N ASP A 492 -17.82 -15.69 28.73
CA ASP A 492 -19.21 -16.03 28.40
C ASP A 492 -19.91 -14.93 27.58
N ASP A 493 -19.60 -13.65 27.85
CA ASP A 493 -20.25 -12.50 27.22
C ASP A 493 -19.24 -11.40 26.84
N ILE A 494 -19.03 -11.20 25.53
CA ILE A 494 -18.17 -10.13 24.99
C ILE A 494 -18.78 -8.72 25.11
N TYR A 495 -20.06 -8.61 25.50
CA TYR A 495 -20.75 -7.34 25.74
C TYR A 495 -20.61 -6.83 27.18
N ASP A 496 -20.06 -7.64 28.09
CA ASP A 496 -19.81 -7.24 29.48
C ASP A 496 -18.48 -6.49 29.60
N TYR A 497 -18.58 -5.23 30.04
CA TYR A 497 -17.41 -4.38 30.28
C TYR A 497 -16.47 -4.96 31.34
N HIS A 498 -16.98 -5.48 32.45
CA HIS A 498 -16.14 -5.99 33.54
C HIS A 498 -15.44 -7.28 33.15
N ALA A 499 -16.11 -8.15 32.41
CA ALA A 499 -15.50 -9.36 31.86
C ALA A 499 -14.32 -9.00 30.94
N ILE A 500 -14.53 -8.13 29.95
CA ILE A 500 -13.48 -7.71 29.01
C ILE A 500 -12.37 -6.89 29.70
N ALA A 501 -12.70 -6.01 30.64
CA ALA A 501 -11.71 -5.17 31.32
C ALA A 501 -10.78 -5.99 32.22
N ASN A 502 -11.31 -7.02 32.88
CA ASN A 502 -10.56 -7.84 33.83
C ASN A 502 -9.95 -9.11 33.20
N ALA A 503 -10.33 -9.44 31.96
CA ALA A 503 -9.79 -10.58 31.24
C ALA A 503 -8.25 -10.50 31.14
N PRO A 504 -7.51 -11.56 31.53
CA PRO A 504 -6.08 -11.61 31.33
C PRO A 504 -5.76 -11.67 29.83
N SER A 505 -4.72 -10.96 29.42
CA SER A 505 -4.22 -11.04 28.04
C SER A 505 -3.40 -12.32 27.88
N VAL A 506 -3.66 -13.09 26.82
CA VAL A 506 -2.79 -14.19 26.39
C VAL A 506 -1.45 -13.62 25.93
N CYS A 507 -1.52 -12.61 25.07
CA CYS A 507 -0.38 -11.77 24.68
C CYS A 507 -0.88 -10.40 24.19
N SER A 508 0.03 -9.44 24.04
CA SER A 508 -0.23 -8.19 23.33
C SER A 508 0.37 -8.28 21.93
N LEU A 509 -0.39 -7.87 20.91
CA LEU A 509 0.03 -7.94 19.51
C LEU A 509 0.95 -6.78 19.14
N GLY A 510 2.13 -7.10 18.60
CA GLY A 510 3.08 -6.13 18.09
C GLY A 510 3.50 -5.08 19.13
N HIS A 511 3.76 -3.86 18.67
CA HIS A 511 4.14 -2.75 19.52
C HIS A 511 2.94 -1.86 19.88
N THR A 512 3.02 -1.23 21.05
CA THR A 512 2.10 -0.16 21.41
C THR A 512 2.39 1.09 20.59
N ILE A 513 1.35 1.88 20.31
CA ILE A 513 1.45 3.13 19.56
C ILE A 513 1.29 4.28 20.55
N GLU A 514 2.27 5.18 20.62
CA GLU A 514 2.16 6.42 21.40
C GLU A 514 0.98 7.27 20.87
N SER A 515 0.25 7.92 21.78
CA SER A 515 -1.00 8.59 21.36
C SER A 515 -0.81 9.64 20.28
N ASP A 516 0.23 10.46 20.37
CA ASP A 516 0.54 11.50 19.38
C ASP A 516 1.00 10.94 18.01
N LYS A 517 1.15 9.61 17.90
CA LYS A 517 1.48 8.88 16.67
C LYS A 517 0.26 8.18 16.05
N MET A 518 -0.85 8.08 16.80
CA MET A 518 -2.10 7.54 16.29
C MET A 518 -2.84 8.60 15.46
N THR A 519 -2.71 8.52 14.14
CA THR A 519 -3.26 9.53 13.22
C THR A 519 -4.49 9.02 12.49
N GLN A 520 -5.49 9.89 12.41
CA GLN A 520 -6.72 9.64 11.67
C GLN A 520 -6.49 9.32 10.18
N GLY A 521 -7.19 8.27 9.74
CA GLY A 521 -7.23 7.70 8.42
C GLY A 521 -5.89 7.32 7.80
N ILE A 522 -4.92 7.00 8.64
CA ILE A 522 -3.83 6.11 8.28
C ILE A 522 -4.20 4.74 8.84
N TRP A 523 -4.21 3.70 8.01
CA TRP A 523 -4.44 2.34 8.49
C TRP A 523 -3.39 1.97 9.53
N SER A 524 -3.84 1.58 10.72
CA SER A 524 -3.00 0.98 11.73
C SER A 524 -2.89 -0.50 11.43
N GLN A 525 -1.66 -1.03 11.44
CA GLN A 525 -1.36 -2.40 11.05
C GLN A 525 -0.52 -3.07 12.14
N TRP A 526 -0.90 -4.28 12.53
CA TRP A 526 -0.17 -5.13 13.47
C TRP A 526 0.16 -6.43 12.76
N ALA A 527 1.41 -6.59 12.34
CA ALA A 527 1.93 -7.84 11.80
C ALA A 527 2.33 -8.75 12.96
N PHE A 528 1.85 -9.99 12.92
CA PHE A 528 2.06 -10.95 14.00
C PHE A 528 3.50 -11.46 13.94
N ASN A 529 4.22 -11.41 15.07
CA ASN A 529 5.55 -12.02 15.20
C ASN A 529 5.44 -13.56 15.32
N GLY A 530 6.58 -14.27 15.45
CA GLY A 530 6.61 -15.74 15.53
C GLY A 530 5.73 -16.30 16.65
N VAL A 531 5.88 -15.75 17.87
CA VAL A 531 5.13 -16.20 19.06
C VAL A 531 3.63 -15.93 18.91
N GLU A 532 3.26 -14.77 18.40
CA GLU A 532 1.85 -14.40 18.16
C GLU A 532 1.20 -15.29 17.09
N ARG A 533 1.96 -15.67 16.05
CA ARG A 533 1.51 -16.63 15.04
C ARG A 533 1.35 -18.03 15.62
N GLU A 534 2.23 -18.48 16.52
CA GLU A 534 2.06 -19.76 17.22
C GLU A 534 0.79 -19.79 18.07
N GLN A 535 0.43 -18.68 18.73
CA GLN A 535 -0.84 -18.58 19.46
C GLN A 535 -2.04 -18.68 18.50
N LEU A 536 -2.00 -17.95 17.39
CA LEU A 536 -3.05 -18.04 16.35
C LEU A 536 -3.15 -19.46 15.78
N GLN A 537 -2.00 -20.11 15.55
CA GLN A 537 -1.90 -21.50 15.08
C GLN A 537 -2.55 -22.47 16.06
N HIS A 538 -2.31 -22.30 17.37
CA HIS A 538 -2.92 -23.12 18.40
C HIS A 538 -4.45 -22.97 18.42
N ILE A 539 -4.98 -21.75 18.28
CA ILE A 539 -6.43 -21.50 18.19
C ILE A 539 -7.02 -22.20 16.96
N CYS A 540 -6.33 -22.16 15.80
CA CYS A 540 -6.81 -22.80 14.58
C CYS A 540 -6.91 -24.33 14.69
N GLN A 541 -6.00 -24.96 15.45
CA GLN A 541 -5.90 -26.41 15.62
C GLN A 541 -6.84 -26.99 16.70
N GLN A 542 -7.58 -26.16 17.43
CA GLN A 542 -8.57 -26.64 18.39
C GLN A 542 -9.69 -27.41 17.67
N LEU A 543 -10.09 -28.56 18.22
CA LEU A 543 -11.12 -29.42 17.65
C LEU A 543 -12.50 -28.73 17.67
N GLU A 544 -13.33 -29.01 16.66
CA GLU A 544 -14.65 -28.38 16.46
C GLU A 544 -15.64 -28.54 17.63
N GLN A 545 -15.35 -29.43 18.59
CA GLN A 545 -16.22 -29.73 19.73
C GLN A 545 -15.98 -28.82 20.95
N SER A 546 -14.88 -28.06 21.01
CA SER A 546 -14.68 -26.99 22.01
C SER A 546 -15.19 -25.66 21.46
N ALA A 547 -15.64 -24.76 22.34
CA ALA A 547 -16.21 -23.47 21.98
C ALA A 547 -15.44 -22.72 20.86
N GLN A 548 -16.21 -22.06 19.98
CA GLN A 548 -15.86 -21.37 18.73
C GLN A 548 -14.35 -21.12 18.49
N ARG A 549 -13.77 -21.72 17.43
CA ARG A 549 -12.45 -21.36 16.87
C ARG A 549 -12.44 -19.87 16.51
N ALA A 550 -12.06 -19.02 17.45
CA ALA A 550 -12.23 -17.58 17.33
C ALA A 550 -11.04 -16.82 17.90
N LEU A 551 -10.62 -15.79 17.17
CA LEU A 551 -9.62 -14.81 17.63
C LEU A 551 -10.34 -13.63 18.28
N LEU A 552 -10.18 -13.43 19.59
CA LEU A 552 -10.78 -12.31 20.33
C LEU A 552 -9.73 -11.25 20.67
N LEU A 553 -9.92 -10.04 20.16
CA LEU A 553 -9.03 -8.90 20.37
C LEU A 553 -9.68 -7.83 21.23
N ARG A 554 -8.94 -7.35 22.24
CA ARG A 554 -9.25 -6.17 23.04
C ARG A 554 -8.32 -5.03 22.66
N ILE A 555 -8.89 -3.94 22.14
CA ILE A 555 -8.16 -2.75 21.75
C ILE A 555 -8.25 -1.72 22.88
N LYS A 556 -7.09 -1.24 23.32
CA LYS A 556 -6.94 -0.33 24.46
C LYS A 556 -6.37 1.00 24.00
N GLY A 557 -6.89 2.07 24.59
CA GLY A 557 -6.28 3.39 24.57
C GLY A 557 -5.88 3.83 25.98
N PRO A 558 -5.53 5.11 26.15
CA PRO A 558 -5.26 5.68 27.47
C PRO A 558 -6.45 5.50 28.42
N THR A 559 -6.17 5.18 29.68
CA THR A 559 -7.20 4.91 30.71
C THR A 559 -7.33 6.02 31.75
N THR A 560 -6.43 7.00 31.73
CA THR A 560 -6.40 8.14 32.66
C THR A 560 -6.30 9.46 31.90
N LEU A 561 -6.80 10.53 32.51
CA LEU A 561 -6.76 11.89 31.95
C LEU A 561 -5.89 12.80 32.84
N PRO A 562 -4.96 13.58 32.26
CA PRO A 562 -4.29 14.65 33.00
C PRO A 562 -5.33 15.68 33.49
N ARG A 563 -5.03 16.37 34.60
CA ARG A 563 -5.91 17.40 35.16
C ARG A 563 -6.27 18.45 34.10
N GLY A 564 -7.56 18.78 34.00
CA GLY A 564 -8.08 19.75 33.03
C GLY A 564 -8.50 19.18 31.67
N ASN A 565 -8.17 17.92 31.37
CA ASN A 565 -8.63 17.25 30.15
C ASN A 565 -9.96 16.51 30.36
N ASP A 566 -10.82 16.56 29.35
CA ASP A 566 -12.14 15.93 29.35
C ASP A 566 -12.20 14.61 28.56
N SER A 567 -11.26 14.40 27.63
CA SER A 567 -11.28 13.27 26.70
C SER A 567 -9.91 13.01 26.07
N GLN A 568 -9.61 11.73 25.84
CA GLN A 568 -8.54 11.21 24.99
C GLN A 568 -9.12 9.97 24.28
N MET A 569 -9.90 10.23 23.22
CA MET A 569 -10.72 9.21 22.56
C MET A 569 -10.42 9.19 21.06
N MET A 570 -10.19 7.99 20.51
CA MET A 570 -10.08 7.75 19.08
C MET A 570 -11.33 7.04 18.59
N GLN A 571 -11.83 7.47 17.43
CA GLN A 571 -12.92 6.79 16.72
C GLN A 571 -12.31 5.85 15.67
N PHE A 572 -12.82 4.64 15.54
CA PHE A 572 -12.41 3.69 14.50
C PHE A 572 -13.62 3.25 13.68
N ASP A 573 -13.44 3.14 12.36
CA ASP A 573 -14.50 2.63 11.50
C ASP A 573 -14.65 1.12 11.70
N ILE A 574 -15.89 0.65 11.59
CA ILE A 574 -16.22 -0.77 11.60
C ILE A 574 -16.81 -1.22 10.27
N GLY A 575 -17.07 -0.31 9.34
CA GLY A 575 -17.62 -0.55 7.99
C GLY A 575 -19.02 -1.17 7.97
N TYR A 576 -19.72 -1.19 9.10
CA TYR A 576 -21.10 -1.65 9.28
C TYR A 576 -22.00 -0.52 9.79
N GLY A 577 -23.32 -0.69 9.63
CA GLY A 577 -24.32 0.26 10.09
C GLY A 577 -24.41 1.53 9.25
N PRO A 578 -25.38 2.42 9.55
CA PRO A 578 -25.62 3.66 8.79
C PRO A 578 -24.51 4.70 8.96
N PHE A 579 -23.64 4.53 9.96
CA PHE A 579 -22.55 5.46 10.26
C PHE A 579 -21.17 4.96 9.78
N GLY A 580 -21.07 3.69 9.39
CA GLY A 580 -19.84 3.09 8.90
C GLY A 580 -19.52 3.52 7.47
N SER A 581 -18.23 3.48 7.12
CA SER A 581 -17.80 3.93 5.80
C SER A 581 -17.92 2.90 4.67
N GLY A 582 -18.53 1.76 4.94
CA GLY A 582 -18.67 0.65 3.99
C GLY A 582 -17.51 -0.33 4.04
N LEU A 583 -17.54 -1.30 3.12
CA LEU A 583 -16.69 -2.49 3.10
C LEU A 583 -15.19 -2.18 3.20
N HIS A 584 -14.73 -1.12 2.52
CA HIS A 584 -13.31 -0.77 2.45
C HIS A 584 -12.68 -0.31 3.76
N TYR A 585 -13.47 -0.07 4.82
CA TYR A 585 -12.99 0.43 6.11
C TYR A 585 -13.25 -0.55 7.26
N ARG A 586 -13.68 -1.79 6.93
CA ARG A 586 -13.89 -2.82 7.94
C ARG A 586 -12.54 -3.26 8.54
N PRO A 587 -12.46 -3.41 9.87
CA PRO A 587 -11.35 -4.13 10.50
C PRO A 587 -11.26 -5.51 9.88
N HIS A 588 -10.04 -5.97 9.60
CA HIS A 588 -9.84 -7.27 8.97
C HIS A 588 -8.52 -7.90 9.40
N LEU A 589 -8.50 -9.23 9.33
CA LEU A 589 -7.33 -10.05 9.54
C LEU A 589 -6.94 -10.67 8.20
N GLU A 590 -5.73 -10.38 7.74
CA GLU A 590 -5.16 -10.97 6.54
C GLU A 590 -4.20 -12.09 6.92
N LEU A 591 -4.37 -13.24 6.29
CA LEU A 591 -3.58 -14.44 6.52
C LEU A 591 -2.97 -14.91 5.20
N ILE A 592 -1.71 -15.32 5.30
CA ILE A 592 -1.04 -16.20 4.34
C ILE A 592 -0.68 -17.47 5.11
N TYR A 593 -1.09 -18.61 4.61
CA TYR A 593 -0.86 -19.90 5.25
C TYR A 593 -0.47 -20.95 4.21
N SER A 594 0.19 -22.01 4.66
CA SER A 594 0.41 -23.23 3.87
C SER A 594 -0.37 -24.38 4.50
N LYS A 595 -0.27 -25.59 3.96
CA LYS A 595 -0.82 -26.79 4.59
C LYS A 595 0.29 -27.65 5.16
N VAL A 596 -0.05 -28.54 6.09
CA VAL A 596 0.88 -29.59 6.54
C VAL A 596 1.30 -30.42 5.33
N GLN A 597 2.62 -30.51 5.14
CA GLN A 597 3.20 -31.29 4.04
C GLN A 597 2.91 -32.78 4.21
N GLN A 598 2.60 -33.44 3.10
CA GLN A 598 2.44 -34.89 3.03
C GLN A 598 3.69 -35.48 2.38
N PRO A 599 4.54 -36.21 3.12
CA PRO A 599 5.71 -36.88 2.56
C PRO A 599 5.26 -38.07 1.72
N ILE A 600 5.80 -38.16 0.51
CA ILE A 600 5.69 -39.32 -0.36
C ILE A 600 7.08 -39.95 -0.43
N GLU A 601 7.22 -41.14 0.15
CA GLU A 601 8.44 -41.93 0.04
C GLU A 601 8.34 -42.87 -1.17
N MET A 602 9.29 -42.73 -2.09
CA MET A 602 9.34 -43.52 -3.31
C MET A 602 10.58 -44.41 -3.27
N LEU A 603 10.37 -45.72 -3.49
CA LEU A 603 11.46 -46.64 -3.75
C LEU A 603 11.80 -46.62 -5.25
N PRO A 604 13.06 -46.87 -5.63
CA PRO A 604 13.43 -46.99 -7.03
C PRO A 604 12.64 -48.11 -7.70
N ALA A 605 11.97 -47.81 -8.80
CA ALA A 605 11.31 -48.79 -9.64
C ALA A 605 12.35 -49.70 -10.34
N SER A 606 13.54 -49.16 -10.60
CA SER A 606 14.70 -49.91 -11.04
C SER A 606 15.98 -49.23 -10.58
N LEU A 607 16.99 -50.02 -10.29
CA LEU A 607 18.34 -49.54 -10.00
C LEU A 607 19.37 -50.41 -10.73
N ASN A 608 20.40 -49.77 -11.27
CA ASN A 608 21.38 -50.42 -12.13
C ASN A 608 22.80 -49.94 -11.82
N THR A 609 23.77 -50.83 -11.98
CA THR A 609 25.20 -50.50 -12.05
C THR A 609 25.66 -50.69 -13.48
N ILE A 610 26.12 -49.60 -14.09
CA ILE A 610 26.41 -49.52 -15.52
C ILE A 610 27.93 -49.48 -15.70
N TYR A 611 28.46 -50.59 -16.18
CA TYR A 611 29.86 -50.76 -16.58
C TYR A 611 30.02 -50.49 -18.09
N PRO A 612 31.24 -50.25 -18.57
CA PRO A 612 31.52 -50.08 -20.00
C PRO A 612 30.97 -51.21 -20.90
N ASP A 613 31.00 -52.45 -20.40
CA ASP A 613 30.71 -53.64 -21.21
C ASP A 613 29.40 -54.35 -20.81
N ASN A 614 28.78 -53.99 -19.68
CA ASN A 614 27.54 -54.61 -19.21
C ASN A 614 26.76 -53.72 -18.21
N VAL A 615 25.48 -54.04 -18.05
CA VAL A 615 24.60 -53.44 -17.03
C VAL A 615 24.18 -54.52 -16.04
N VAL A 616 24.34 -54.24 -14.75
CA VAL A 616 23.92 -55.13 -13.66
C VAL A 616 22.68 -54.54 -13.00
N ALA A 617 21.53 -55.18 -13.23
CA ALA A 617 20.28 -54.84 -12.57
C ALA A 617 20.30 -55.22 -11.07
N ASP A 618 19.45 -54.56 -10.29
CA ASP A 618 19.27 -54.79 -8.84
C ASP A 618 20.53 -54.58 -7.99
N LYS A 619 21.50 -53.82 -8.53
CA LYS A 619 22.67 -53.34 -7.80
C LYS A 619 22.90 -51.86 -8.09
N LEU A 620 23.20 -51.07 -7.06
CA LEU A 620 23.54 -49.64 -7.22
C LEU A 620 24.96 -49.37 -6.72
N ALA A 621 25.91 -49.29 -7.63
CA ALA A 621 27.28 -48.91 -7.31
C ALA A 621 27.82 -47.87 -8.29
N SER A 622 28.76 -47.04 -7.83
CA SER A 622 29.40 -46.03 -8.69
C SER A 622 30.86 -45.84 -8.33
N GLY A 623 31.70 -45.49 -9.30
CA GLY A 623 33.13 -45.35 -9.06
C GLY A 623 33.98 -45.46 -10.32
N PHE A 624 35.10 -46.17 -10.20
CA PHE A 624 36.06 -46.45 -11.26
C PHE A 624 36.42 -47.93 -11.26
N ASP A 625 36.40 -48.57 -12.44
CA ASP A 625 36.86 -49.94 -12.61
C ASP A 625 38.40 -50.05 -12.50
N SER A 626 38.95 -51.26 -12.69
CA SER A 626 40.40 -51.50 -12.63
C SER A 626 41.20 -50.76 -13.70
N GLU A 627 40.58 -50.40 -14.83
CA GLU A 627 41.19 -49.64 -15.93
C GLU A 627 41.04 -48.12 -15.74
N GLY A 628 40.29 -47.69 -14.73
CA GLY A 628 39.98 -46.29 -14.44
C GLY A 628 38.84 -45.71 -15.28
N LYS A 629 38.04 -46.55 -15.94
CA LYS A 629 36.79 -46.10 -16.58
C LYS A 629 35.72 -45.91 -15.52
N ILE A 630 34.87 -44.89 -15.72
CA ILE A 630 33.80 -44.55 -14.78
C ILE A 630 32.74 -45.66 -14.80
N ILE A 631 32.28 -46.06 -13.62
CA ILE A 631 31.10 -46.91 -13.41
C ILE A 631 29.99 -46.01 -12.87
N TYR A 632 28.83 -46.05 -13.52
CA TYR A 632 27.67 -45.21 -13.15
C TYR A 632 26.67 -46.03 -12.32
N GLY A 633 26.16 -45.43 -11.24
CA GLY A 633 24.94 -45.91 -10.59
C GLY A 633 23.74 -45.22 -11.24
N GLN A 634 22.66 -45.95 -11.47
CA GLN A 634 21.43 -45.39 -12.04
C GLN A 634 20.22 -45.76 -11.17
N LEU A 635 19.37 -44.77 -10.91
CA LEU A 635 18.09 -44.91 -10.21
C LEU A 635 16.96 -44.42 -11.11
N ALA A 636 15.86 -45.16 -11.18
CA ALA A 636 14.63 -44.70 -11.81
C ALA A 636 13.49 -44.75 -10.79
N PHE A 637 12.69 -43.68 -10.73
CA PHE A 637 11.49 -43.62 -9.92
C PHE A 637 10.27 -43.49 -10.84
N ALA A 638 9.30 -44.39 -10.67
CA ALA A 638 8.02 -44.34 -11.36
C ALA A 638 7.10 -43.32 -10.69
N LEU A 639 6.24 -42.65 -11.47
CA LEU A 639 5.42 -41.54 -10.98
C LEU A 639 4.01 -41.96 -10.53
N ASP A 640 3.70 -43.25 -10.54
CA ASP A 640 2.37 -43.80 -10.26
C ASP A 640 1.83 -43.48 -8.86
N VAL A 641 2.72 -43.21 -7.91
CA VAL A 641 2.38 -42.83 -6.54
C VAL A 641 2.23 -41.32 -6.34
N LEU A 642 2.58 -40.50 -7.34
CA LEU A 642 2.41 -39.06 -7.26
C LEU A 642 0.96 -38.66 -7.62
N PRO A 643 0.33 -37.77 -6.83
CA PRO A 643 -1.01 -37.28 -7.16
C PRO A 643 -0.97 -36.34 -8.37
N ASP A 644 -2.14 -35.96 -8.89
CA ASP A 644 -2.29 -35.07 -10.05
C ASP A 644 -1.35 -33.84 -9.98
N PRO A 645 -0.47 -33.64 -10.99
CA PRO A 645 0.49 -32.53 -11.03
C PRO A 645 -0.15 -31.14 -11.04
N ASP A 646 -1.38 -30.99 -11.53
CA ASP A 646 -2.09 -29.69 -11.60
C ASP A 646 -2.63 -29.25 -10.23
N CYS A 647 -2.85 -30.23 -9.34
CA CYS A 647 -3.41 -30.05 -8.00
C CYS A 647 -2.41 -30.34 -6.87
N THR A 648 -1.14 -30.59 -7.20
CA THR A 648 -0.10 -30.98 -6.23
C THR A 648 1.15 -30.16 -6.41
N VAL A 649 1.60 -29.49 -5.35
CA VAL A 649 2.85 -28.70 -5.35
C VAL A 649 3.93 -29.44 -4.59
N ILE A 650 5.12 -29.54 -5.19
CA ILE A 650 6.32 -30.08 -4.53
C ILE A 650 6.97 -28.96 -3.70
N THR A 651 6.80 -29.04 -2.38
CA THR A 651 7.34 -28.04 -1.47
C THR A 651 8.81 -28.29 -1.15
N GLU A 652 9.21 -29.56 -1.08
CA GLU A 652 10.58 -29.99 -0.79
C GLU A 652 10.80 -31.38 -1.39
N ALA A 653 12.03 -31.67 -1.81
CA ALA A 653 12.42 -33.00 -2.28
C ALA A 653 13.88 -33.28 -1.90
N TYR A 654 14.19 -34.54 -1.61
CA TYR A 654 15.55 -35.00 -1.35
C TYR A 654 15.72 -36.48 -1.65
N LEU A 655 16.90 -36.85 -2.14
CA LEU A 655 17.29 -38.24 -2.34
C LEU A 655 18.09 -38.70 -1.13
N VAL A 656 17.70 -39.84 -0.57
CA VAL A 656 18.40 -40.50 0.54
C VAL A 656 19.17 -41.69 -0.02
N LEU A 657 20.48 -41.68 0.14
CA LEU A 657 21.36 -42.79 -0.23
C LEU A 657 22.14 -43.26 0.99
N ASN A 658 22.21 -44.57 1.18
CA ASN A 658 23.03 -45.21 2.20
C ASN A 658 24.18 -45.94 1.52
N HIS A 659 25.30 -46.15 2.21
CA HIS A 659 26.37 -47.00 1.68
C HIS A 659 26.78 -48.08 2.68
N SER A 660 27.29 -49.19 2.15
CA SER A 660 27.61 -50.39 2.94
C SER A 660 28.99 -50.35 3.61
N HIS A 661 29.84 -49.36 3.29
CA HIS A 661 31.16 -49.25 3.89
C HIS A 661 31.14 -48.85 5.36
N LYS A 662 31.80 -49.65 6.20
CA LYS A 662 31.91 -49.40 7.65
C LYS A 662 33.07 -48.47 7.98
N GLN A 663 32.95 -47.77 9.11
CA GLN A 663 34.04 -46.98 9.69
C GLN A 663 35.28 -47.89 9.88
N GLY A 664 36.31 -47.70 9.05
CA GLY A 664 37.54 -48.52 9.05
C GLY A 664 37.86 -49.23 7.72
N ASP A 665 36.96 -49.25 6.73
CA ASP A 665 37.25 -49.80 5.41
C ASP A 665 38.29 -48.95 4.65
N LYS A 666 39.30 -49.61 4.05
CA LYS A 666 40.32 -48.96 3.22
C LYS A 666 39.76 -48.58 1.84
N LEU A 667 38.86 -47.59 1.78
CA LEU A 667 38.61 -46.83 0.55
C LEU A 667 39.88 -46.03 0.23
N GLY A 668 40.64 -46.46 -0.80
CA GLY A 668 41.95 -45.92 -1.15
C GLY A 668 41.98 -44.39 -1.33
N GLY A 669 43.05 -43.76 -0.83
CA GLY A 669 43.20 -42.30 -0.72
C GLY A 669 43.38 -41.56 -2.03
N LYS A 670 42.27 -41.23 -2.69
CA LYS A 670 42.17 -40.21 -3.75
C LYS A 670 40.97 -39.30 -3.42
N ASP A 671 41.07 -38.00 -3.72
CA ASP A 671 39.97 -37.04 -3.62
C ASP A 671 38.93 -37.37 -4.71
N ILE A 672 38.12 -38.39 -4.41
CA ILE A 672 37.00 -38.86 -5.23
C ILE A 672 35.73 -38.29 -4.66
N ARG A 673 34.91 -37.72 -5.54
CA ARG A 673 33.63 -37.11 -5.21
C ARG A 673 32.52 -37.74 -6.02
N PHE A 674 31.35 -37.81 -5.43
CA PHE A 674 30.15 -38.35 -6.05
C PHE A 674 29.15 -37.24 -6.25
N THR A 675 28.61 -37.19 -7.47
CA THR A 675 27.59 -36.24 -7.89
C THR A 675 26.35 -36.98 -8.33
N ILE A 676 25.20 -36.41 -8.01
CA ILE A 676 23.90 -36.91 -8.44
C ILE A 676 23.39 -36.00 -9.55
N GLU A 677 23.05 -36.59 -10.68
CA GLU A 677 22.54 -35.88 -11.84
C GLU A 677 21.10 -36.33 -12.11
N LEU A 678 20.16 -35.39 -12.18
CA LEU A 678 18.83 -35.62 -12.75
C LEU A 678 18.93 -35.51 -14.27
N VAL A 679 18.46 -36.52 -14.99
CA VAL A 679 18.71 -36.66 -16.44
C VAL A 679 17.47 -37.16 -17.18
N GLU A 680 17.43 -36.97 -18.51
CA GLU A 680 16.57 -37.76 -19.39
C GLU A 680 17.44 -38.86 -20.03
N LEU A 681 16.91 -40.08 -20.12
CA LEU A 681 17.61 -41.22 -20.73
C LEU A 681 16.69 -41.86 -21.78
N GLU A 682 17.26 -42.16 -22.95
CA GLU A 682 16.60 -42.97 -23.97
C GLU A 682 16.68 -44.45 -23.60
N ASP A 683 17.89 -44.93 -23.26
CA ASP A 683 18.17 -46.31 -22.86
C ASP A 683 19.10 -46.36 -21.63
N VAL A 684 19.00 -47.45 -20.87
CA VAL A 684 19.84 -47.71 -19.68
C VAL A 684 21.06 -48.55 -20.08
N ASP A 685 22.00 -47.93 -20.80
CA ASP A 685 23.28 -48.52 -21.18
C ASP A 685 24.45 -47.52 -21.04
N TYR A 686 25.69 -48.00 -21.18
CA TYR A 686 26.89 -47.18 -20.98
C TYR A 686 27.02 -46.03 -21.97
N ALA A 687 26.67 -46.24 -23.24
CA ALA A 687 26.78 -45.23 -24.28
C ALA A 687 25.75 -44.13 -24.06
N SER A 688 24.49 -44.53 -23.82
CA SER A 688 23.35 -43.63 -23.54
C SER A 688 23.61 -42.81 -22.28
N VAL A 689 24.03 -43.44 -21.18
CA VAL A 689 24.41 -42.71 -19.97
C VAL A 689 25.59 -41.79 -20.24
N LYS A 690 26.63 -42.21 -20.95
CA LYS A 690 27.79 -41.33 -21.21
C LYS A 690 27.44 -40.10 -22.05
N GLN A 691 26.46 -40.20 -22.95
CA GLN A 691 26.02 -39.13 -23.87
C GLN A 691 24.78 -38.36 -23.37
N ARG A 692 24.23 -38.72 -22.21
CA ARG A 692 23.00 -38.17 -21.63
C ARG A 692 22.95 -36.63 -21.62
N GLU A 693 21.74 -36.10 -21.79
CA GLU A 693 21.46 -34.71 -21.51
C GLU A 693 21.15 -34.55 -20.01
N LYS A 694 21.98 -33.75 -19.34
CA LYS A 694 21.80 -33.47 -17.92
C LYS A 694 20.77 -32.37 -17.75
N ILE A 695 19.74 -32.63 -16.95
CA ILE A 695 18.79 -31.59 -16.53
C ILE A 695 19.45 -30.76 -15.43
N GLU A 696 19.77 -31.38 -14.28
CA GLU A 696 20.34 -30.67 -13.13
C GLU A 696 21.26 -31.54 -12.25
N TYR A 697 22.08 -30.87 -11.43
CA TYR A 697 22.79 -31.52 -10.30
C TYR A 697 21.95 -31.46 -9.04
N ILE A 698 21.86 -32.58 -8.30
CA ILE A 698 21.07 -32.67 -7.08
C ILE A 698 21.98 -32.62 -5.85
N GLY A 699 21.72 -31.67 -4.96
CA GLY A 699 22.47 -31.47 -3.74
C GLY A 699 23.94 -31.08 -3.98
N TYR A 700 24.76 -31.28 -2.95
CA TYR A 700 26.21 -31.09 -3.04
C TYR A 700 26.90 -32.40 -3.38
N GLU A 701 28.10 -32.29 -3.95
CA GLU A 701 28.97 -33.44 -4.11
C GLU A 701 29.39 -34.01 -2.75
N VAL A 702 29.48 -35.34 -2.67
CA VAL A 702 29.89 -36.05 -1.45
C VAL A 702 31.24 -36.69 -1.69
N SER A 703 32.23 -36.38 -0.84
CA SER A 703 33.56 -36.99 -0.90
C SER A 703 33.60 -38.34 -0.19
N ILE A 704 34.59 -39.18 -0.55
CA ILE A 704 34.86 -40.42 0.19
C ILE A 704 35.11 -40.18 1.69
N GLU A 705 35.68 -39.03 2.06
CA GLU A 705 35.90 -38.69 3.48
C GLU A 705 34.57 -38.48 4.21
N GLN A 706 33.62 -37.76 3.59
CA GLN A 706 32.29 -37.54 4.16
C GLN A 706 31.50 -38.84 4.30
N LEU A 707 31.66 -39.79 3.37
CA LEU A 707 31.07 -41.13 3.48
C LEU A 707 31.63 -41.91 4.68
N ARG A 708 32.87 -41.67 5.13
CA ARG A 708 33.40 -42.36 6.33
C ARG A 708 32.74 -41.89 7.62
N ASP A 709 32.28 -40.64 7.64
CA ASP A 709 31.71 -40.00 8.82
C ASP A 709 30.19 -40.22 8.93
N GLN A 710 29.50 -40.33 7.79
CA GLN A 710 28.04 -40.47 7.73
C GLN A 710 27.63 -41.56 6.74
N SER A 711 27.04 -42.65 7.25
CA SER A 711 26.57 -43.78 6.44
C SER A 711 25.35 -43.48 5.57
N GLN A 712 24.60 -42.42 5.90
CA GLN A 712 23.41 -41.95 5.21
C GLN A 712 23.63 -40.53 4.72
N GLN A 713 23.29 -40.29 3.46
CA GLN A 713 23.48 -39.01 2.78
C GLN A 713 22.15 -38.47 2.27
N TYR A 714 21.96 -37.15 2.41
CA TYR A 714 20.77 -36.43 1.96
C TYR A 714 21.16 -35.47 0.84
N PHE A 715 20.66 -35.70 -0.36
CA PHE A 715 20.85 -34.82 -1.51
C PHE A 715 19.61 -33.95 -1.68
N MET A 716 19.67 -32.73 -1.13
CA MET A 716 18.57 -31.76 -1.16
C MET A 716 18.39 -31.14 -2.54
N PHE A 717 17.14 -31.00 -2.98
CA PHE A 717 16.81 -30.35 -4.24
C PHE A 717 16.67 -28.85 -4.01
N ASP A 718 17.40 -28.06 -4.80
CA ASP A 718 17.20 -26.61 -4.84
C ASP A 718 15.93 -26.22 -5.62
N SER A 719 15.67 -24.92 -5.76
CA SER A 719 14.46 -24.45 -6.46
C SER A 719 14.42 -24.84 -7.94
N TYR A 720 15.56 -24.86 -8.64
CA TYR A 720 15.62 -25.26 -10.05
C TYR A 720 15.36 -26.75 -10.20
N SER A 721 16.01 -27.57 -9.36
CA SER A 721 15.83 -29.03 -9.34
C SER A 721 14.38 -29.42 -9.02
N ARG A 722 13.72 -28.71 -8.09
CA ARG A 722 12.29 -28.92 -7.80
C ARG A 722 11.40 -28.54 -8.98
N GLN A 723 11.66 -27.40 -9.64
CA GLN A 723 10.91 -27.03 -10.86
C GLN A 723 11.10 -28.06 -11.98
N ALA A 724 12.30 -28.62 -12.11
CA ALA A 724 12.57 -29.70 -13.05
C ALA A 724 11.75 -30.98 -12.72
N LEU A 725 11.68 -31.37 -11.44
CA LEU A 725 10.81 -32.48 -11.00
C LEU A 725 9.34 -32.21 -11.32
N GLU A 726 8.83 -31.02 -11.02
CA GLU A 726 7.44 -30.66 -11.32
C GLU A 726 7.15 -30.69 -12.83
N ARG A 727 8.11 -30.24 -13.67
CA ARG A 727 8.00 -30.31 -15.14
C ARG A 727 7.93 -31.75 -15.63
N LEU A 728 8.83 -32.62 -15.16
CA LEU A 728 8.85 -34.04 -15.53
C LEU A 728 7.57 -34.74 -15.07
N HIS A 729 7.08 -34.43 -13.87
CA HIS A 729 5.83 -34.95 -13.35
C HIS A 729 4.63 -34.53 -14.21
N ALA A 730 4.54 -33.25 -14.60
CA ALA A 730 3.48 -32.76 -15.49
C ALA A 730 3.52 -33.40 -16.89
N GLN A 731 4.71 -33.81 -17.35
CA GLN A 731 4.90 -34.52 -18.62
C GLN A 731 4.75 -36.04 -18.50
N ASN A 732 4.50 -36.57 -17.29
CA ASN A 732 4.48 -38.00 -16.99
C ASN A 732 5.77 -38.73 -17.40
N LYS A 733 6.93 -38.09 -17.23
CA LYS A 733 8.26 -38.68 -17.49
C LYS A 733 8.89 -39.20 -16.19
N PRO A 734 9.40 -40.45 -16.13
CA PRO A 734 10.03 -40.98 -14.92
C PRO A 734 11.26 -40.18 -14.51
N PHE A 735 11.58 -40.21 -13.22
CA PHE A 735 12.77 -39.52 -12.70
C PHE A 735 13.99 -40.44 -12.78
N TYR A 736 14.96 -40.07 -13.62
CA TYR A 736 16.24 -40.77 -13.71
C TYR A 736 17.33 -40.01 -12.99
N PHE A 737 18.03 -40.69 -12.08
CA PHE A 737 19.22 -40.17 -11.42
C PHE A 737 20.45 -40.99 -11.77
N ILE A 738 21.54 -40.30 -12.08
CA ILE A 738 22.86 -40.91 -12.30
C ILE A 738 23.80 -40.51 -11.17
N ILE A 739 24.37 -41.51 -10.52
CA ILE A 739 25.45 -41.37 -9.55
C ILE A 739 26.77 -41.49 -10.31
N ARG A 740 27.52 -40.39 -10.36
CA ARG A 740 28.80 -40.30 -11.06
C ARG A 740 29.93 -39.98 -10.08
N ALA A 741 31.02 -40.74 -10.20
CA ALA A 741 32.28 -40.43 -9.54
C ALA A 741 33.16 -39.48 -10.39
N THR A 742 33.81 -38.53 -9.72
CA THR A 742 34.85 -37.66 -10.27
C THR A 742 36.10 -37.76 -9.40
N ALA A 743 37.27 -37.50 -9.98
CA ALA A 743 38.54 -37.56 -9.26
C ALA A 743 39.49 -36.47 -9.77
N ALA A 744 40.22 -35.82 -8.86
CA ALA A 744 41.21 -34.77 -9.22
C ALA A 744 42.43 -35.31 -10.00
N SER A 745 42.68 -36.61 -9.93
CA SER A 745 43.72 -37.34 -10.68
C SER A 745 43.21 -38.74 -11.04
N GLN A 746 43.88 -39.44 -11.96
CA GLN A 746 43.42 -40.74 -12.47
C GLN A 746 43.13 -41.72 -11.32
N ALA A 747 41.85 -42.05 -11.13
CA ALA A 747 41.36 -43.01 -10.14
C ALA A 747 41.02 -44.34 -10.83
N SER A 748 41.27 -45.44 -10.14
CA SER A 748 40.96 -46.79 -10.61
C SER A 748 40.74 -47.69 -9.40
N ASN A 749 39.93 -48.72 -9.58
CA ASN A 749 39.60 -49.73 -8.59
C ASN A 749 38.98 -49.15 -7.30
N VAL A 750 38.06 -48.20 -7.45
CA VAL A 750 37.29 -47.61 -6.35
C VAL A 750 35.83 -47.72 -6.71
N LEU A 751 35.06 -48.52 -5.97
CA LEU A 751 33.64 -48.72 -6.20
C LEU A 751 32.91 -48.57 -4.87
N VAL A 752 31.97 -47.64 -4.79
CA VAL A 752 31.09 -47.47 -3.63
C VAL A 752 29.76 -48.13 -3.95
N ASP A 753 29.30 -48.97 -3.03
CA ASP A 753 28.00 -49.62 -3.08
C ASP A 753 26.98 -48.82 -2.26
N TRP A 754 25.94 -48.36 -2.95
CA TRP A 754 24.89 -47.46 -2.46
C TRP A 754 23.57 -48.19 -2.16
N TYR A 755 23.53 -49.51 -2.27
CA TYR A 755 22.34 -50.31 -1.99
C TYR A 755 22.68 -51.44 -1.00
N PRO A 756 22.67 -51.15 0.31
CA PRO A 756 22.88 -52.20 1.32
C PRO A 756 21.71 -53.21 1.31
N ILE A 757 22.00 -54.46 1.68
CA ILE A 757 21.05 -55.60 1.67
C ILE A 757 19.93 -55.47 2.74
N ASP A 758 19.93 -54.41 3.55
CA ASP A 758 18.96 -54.19 4.62
C ASP A 758 17.78 -53.35 4.14
N ASP A 759 16.56 -53.86 4.28
CA ASP A 759 15.32 -53.25 3.78
C ASP A 759 15.05 -51.86 4.40
N GLU A 760 15.57 -51.56 5.61
CA GLU A 760 15.42 -50.25 6.25
C GLU A 760 16.39 -49.17 5.70
N LEU A 761 17.41 -49.56 4.90
CA LEU A 761 18.47 -48.68 4.41
C LEU A 761 18.47 -48.53 2.88
N GLN A 762 17.37 -48.86 2.21
CA GLN A 762 17.26 -48.71 0.76
C GLN A 762 17.36 -47.25 0.32
N ALA A 763 17.86 -47.04 -0.90
CA ALA A 763 17.82 -45.73 -1.55
C ALA A 763 16.36 -45.30 -1.71
N LYS A 764 16.02 -44.05 -1.38
CA LYS A 764 14.66 -43.52 -1.55
C LYS A 764 14.65 -42.08 -1.98
N LEU A 765 13.64 -41.71 -2.76
CA LEU A 765 13.33 -40.32 -3.07
C LEU A 765 12.16 -39.90 -2.17
N VAL A 766 12.35 -38.84 -1.39
CA VAL A 766 11.28 -38.28 -0.55
C VAL A 766 10.84 -36.97 -1.17
N ILE A 767 9.54 -36.87 -1.45
CA ILE A 767 8.91 -35.66 -1.99
C ILE A 767 7.83 -35.20 -1.03
N ASN A 768 8.03 -34.03 -0.43
CA ASN A 768 7.05 -33.38 0.40
C ASN A 768 6.10 -32.57 -0.49
N THR A 769 4.81 -32.87 -0.39
CA THR A 769 3.78 -32.26 -1.24
C THR A 769 2.68 -31.58 -0.44
N ILE A 770 1.97 -30.65 -1.09
CA ILE A 770 0.68 -30.14 -0.61
C ILE A 770 -0.36 -30.20 -1.72
N ALA A 771 -1.62 -30.46 -1.34
CA ALA A 771 -2.76 -30.38 -2.25
C ALA A 771 -3.17 -28.91 -2.47
N ARG A 772 -2.83 -28.39 -3.65
CA ARG A 772 -3.06 -27.01 -4.08
C ARG A 772 -3.06 -26.92 -5.61
N ARG A 773 -4.10 -26.29 -6.17
CA ARG A 773 -4.17 -25.98 -7.59
C ARG A 773 -3.10 -24.97 -8.01
N LYS A 774 -2.39 -25.25 -9.10
CA LYS A 774 -1.31 -24.39 -9.63
C LYS A 774 -1.80 -23.30 -10.57
N TYR A 775 -2.73 -23.65 -11.45
CA TYR A 775 -3.16 -22.80 -12.56
C TYR A 775 -4.53 -22.18 -12.28
N PRO A 776 -4.74 -20.90 -12.68
CA PRO A 776 -6.03 -20.26 -12.53
C PRO A 776 -7.10 -20.94 -13.41
N LEU A 777 -8.36 -20.68 -13.07
CA LEU A 777 -9.50 -21.07 -13.91
C LEU A 777 -9.57 -20.21 -15.18
N GLU A 778 -10.35 -20.68 -16.16
CA GLU A 778 -10.65 -19.91 -17.37
C GLU A 778 -11.33 -18.57 -17.05
N ALA A 779 -11.02 -17.56 -17.85
CA ALA A 779 -11.60 -16.24 -17.68
C ALA A 779 -13.13 -16.23 -17.93
N PRO A 780 -13.87 -15.34 -17.25
CA PRO A 780 -15.28 -15.11 -17.59
C PRO A 780 -15.47 -14.72 -19.06
N THR A 781 -16.54 -15.18 -19.69
CA THR A 781 -16.85 -14.90 -21.10
C THR A 781 -18.09 -14.03 -21.24
N ASN A 782 -18.39 -13.54 -22.45
CA ASN A 782 -19.60 -12.75 -22.74
C ASN A 782 -19.80 -11.54 -21.81
N LEU A 783 -18.71 -10.84 -21.47
CA LEU A 783 -18.78 -9.64 -20.66
C LEU A 783 -19.56 -8.56 -21.41
N ASN A 784 -20.72 -8.18 -20.89
CA ASN A 784 -21.56 -7.13 -21.45
C ASN A 784 -21.73 -6.00 -20.44
N VAL A 785 -21.85 -4.78 -20.94
CA VAL A 785 -22.03 -3.57 -20.14
C VAL A 785 -23.25 -2.82 -20.66
N CYS A 786 -24.11 -2.35 -19.77
CA CYS A 786 -25.22 -1.49 -20.16
C CYS A 786 -25.50 -0.42 -19.12
N HIS A 787 -26.10 0.68 -19.57
CA HIS A 787 -26.53 1.76 -18.70
C HIS A 787 -27.92 1.44 -18.12
N GLU A 788 -28.04 1.41 -16.79
CA GLU A 788 -29.29 1.13 -16.08
C GLU A 788 -29.47 2.13 -14.91
N ASN A 789 -30.54 2.94 -14.95
CA ASN A 789 -30.94 3.82 -13.82
C ASN A 789 -29.79 4.69 -13.25
N SER A 790 -29.04 5.36 -14.14
CA SER A 790 -27.86 6.19 -13.80
C SER A 790 -26.66 5.42 -13.25
N ALA A 791 -26.65 4.10 -13.35
CA ALA A 791 -25.54 3.23 -12.98
C ALA A 791 -25.08 2.38 -14.17
N VAL A 792 -23.89 1.82 -14.06
CA VAL A 792 -23.34 0.90 -15.06
C VAL A 792 -23.56 -0.52 -14.58
N LYS A 793 -24.32 -1.31 -15.34
CA LYS A 793 -24.53 -2.74 -15.08
C LYS A 793 -23.57 -3.55 -15.93
N LEU A 794 -22.96 -4.55 -15.30
CA LEU A 794 -22.09 -5.53 -15.95
C LEU A 794 -22.70 -6.91 -15.78
N SER A 795 -22.61 -7.74 -16.82
CA SER A 795 -22.99 -9.16 -16.79
C SER A 795 -21.98 -9.99 -17.57
N TRP A 796 -21.73 -11.22 -17.18
CA TRP A 796 -20.78 -12.13 -17.81
C TRP A 796 -21.24 -13.58 -17.65
N LYS A 797 -20.51 -14.55 -18.23
CA LYS A 797 -20.68 -15.99 -17.98
C LYS A 797 -19.49 -16.49 -17.16
N ASN A 798 -19.77 -17.09 -16.01
CA ASN A 798 -18.76 -17.73 -15.15
C ASN A 798 -18.27 -19.06 -15.76
N PRO A 799 -17.02 -19.48 -15.49
CA PRO A 799 -16.51 -20.78 -15.93
C PRO A 799 -17.24 -21.95 -15.24
N GLU A 800 -17.47 -23.03 -15.98
CA GLU A 800 -18.12 -24.25 -15.48
C GLU A 800 -17.06 -25.21 -14.92
N HIS A 801 -16.62 -24.99 -13.67
CA HIS A 801 -15.58 -25.78 -13.03
C HIS A 801 -15.88 -26.04 -11.54
N PRO A 802 -15.63 -27.25 -10.98
CA PRO A 802 -15.94 -27.57 -9.58
C PRO A 802 -15.22 -26.69 -8.55
N ASP A 803 -13.99 -26.26 -8.86
CA ASP A 803 -13.19 -25.38 -7.99
C ASP A 803 -13.56 -23.88 -8.11
N PHE A 804 -14.57 -23.51 -8.91
CA PHE A 804 -14.98 -22.11 -9.04
C PHE A 804 -15.54 -21.56 -7.73
N VAL A 805 -14.88 -20.55 -7.18
CA VAL A 805 -15.31 -19.87 -5.95
C VAL A 805 -16.13 -18.62 -6.25
N GLY A 806 -15.73 -17.84 -7.25
CA GLY A 806 -16.44 -16.63 -7.64
C GLY A 806 -15.74 -15.81 -8.72
N SER A 807 -16.36 -14.69 -9.05
CA SER A 807 -15.85 -13.65 -9.93
C SER A 807 -15.60 -12.36 -9.17
N PHE A 808 -14.59 -11.61 -9.61
CA PHE A 808 -14.09 -10.38 -9.00
C PHE A 808 -14.10 -9.27 -10.05
N VAL A 809 -14.76 -8.16 -9.74
CA VAL A 809 -14.93 -7.05 -10.69
C VAL A 809 -14.18 -5.82 -10.20
N VAL A 810 -13.34 -5.27 -11.07
CA VAL A 810 -12.52 -4.08 -10.79
C VAL A 810 -12.78 -3.01 -11.82
N ARG A 811 -12.75 -1.75 -11.36
CA ARG A 811 -12.86 -0.57 -12.19
C ARG A 811 -11.59 0.28 -12.11
N ASN A 812 -11.10 0.75 -13.26
CA ASN A 812 -9.99 1.70 -13.34
C ASN A 812 -10.29 2.77 -14.42
N ARG A 813 -9.90 4.02 -14.16
CA ARG A 813 -10.19 5.16 -15.05
C ARG A 813 -9.18 5.35 -16.16
N PHE A 814 -7.97 4.83 -16.01
CA PHE A 814 -6.82 5.26 -16.80
C PHE A 814 -6.26 4.16 -17.70
N HIS A 815 -6.45 2.89 -17.34
CA HIS A 815 -6.03 1.74 -18.12
C HIS A 815 -6.89 0.51 -17.76
N PRO A 816 -6.91 -0.53 -18.61
CA PRO A 816 -7.54 -1.79 -18.26
C PRO A 816 -6.89 -2.41 -17.02
N PRO A 817 -7.66 -2.79 -15.98
CA PRO A 817 -7.13 -3.54 -14.85
C PRO A 817 -6.55 -4.89 -15.31
N LYS A 818 -5.26 -5.11 -15.07
CA LYS A 818 -4.59 -6.40 -15.32
C LYS A 818 -4.47 -7.27 -14.06
N SER A 819 -4.92 -6.75 -12.91
CA SER A 819 -4.96 -7.45 -11.63
C SER A 819 -6.26 -7.11 -10.88
N PRO A 820 -6.82 -8.01 -10.05
CA PRO A 820 -7.97 -7.73 -9.19
C PRO A 820 -7.69 -6.61 -8.15
N PHE A 821 -6.44 -6.19 -7.99
CA PHE A 821 -6.04 -5.13 -7.07
C PHE A 821 -5.67 -3.82 -7.78
N ASP A 822 -5.76 -3.80 -9.10
CA ASP A 822 -5.42 -2.68 -9.97
C ASP A 822 -6.64 -1.77 -10.24
N GLY A 823 -7.14 -1.19 -9.16
CA GLY A 823 -8.25 -0.24 -9.22
C GLY A 823 -9.18 -0.29 -8.01
N VAL A 824 -10.46 -0.02 -8.26
CA VAL A 824 -11.51 -0.04 -7.24
C VAL A 824 -12.34 -1.32 -7.38
N LYS A 825 -12.34 -2.14 -6.33
CA LYS A 825 -13.22 -3.33 -6.24
C LYS A 825 -14.68 -2.90 -6.28
N ILE A 826 -15.43 -3.45 -7.22
CA ILE A 826 -16.89 -3.26 -7.36
C ILE A 826 -17.64 -4.47 -6.80
N TYR A 827 -17.16 -5.69 -7.10
CA TYR A 827 -17.82 -6.93 -6.73
C TYR A 827 -16.81 -8.05 -6.42
N GLY A 828 -17.24 -9.04 -5.63
CA GLY A 828 -16.53 -10.28 -5.39
C GLY A 828 -17.48 -11.32 -4.81
N GLY A 829 -17.81 -12.36 -5.56
CA GLY A 829 -18.80 -13.38 -5.19
C GLY A 829 -19.18 -14.28 -6.36
N LYS A 830 -20.23 -15.10 -6.21
CA LYS A 830 -20.63 -16.13 -7.20
C LYS A 830 -21.58 -15.63 -8.29
N ASP A 831 -22.10 -14.42 -8.17
CA ASP A 831 -23.02 -13.88 -9.16
C ASP A 831 -22.31 -13.69 -10.51
N ASP A 832 -23.11 -13.60 -11.56
CA ASP A 832 -22.71 -13.40 -12.94
C ASP A 832 -23.04 -11.98 -13.43
N PHE A 833 -23.39 -11.09 -12.50
CA PHE A 833 -23.65 -9.68 -12.77
C PHE A 833 -23.30 -8.79 -11.58
N THR A 834 -23.08 -7.50 -11.85
CA THR A 834 -23.01 -6.48 -10.80
C THR A 834 -23.45 -5.12 -11.33
N VAL A 835 -23.69 -4.18 -10.42
CA VAL A 835 -24.05 -2.80 -10.75
C VAL A 835 -23.12 -1.83 -10.04
N ASP A 836 -22.33 -1.08 -10.80
CA ASP A 836 -21.52 0.01 -10.28
C ASP A 836 -22.39 1.23 -9.98
N ARG A 837 -22.92 1.26 -8.75
CA ARG A 837 -23.72 2.38 -8.22
C ARG A 837 -22.87 3.49 -7.61
N PHE A 838 -21.57 3.26 -7.44
CA PHE A 838 -20.66 4.21 -6.81
C PHE A 838 -19.92 5.07 -7.82
N GLY A 839 -19.66 4.54 -9.02
CA GLY A 839 -19.04 5.28 -10.12
C GLY A 839 -19.93 6.34 -10.73
N ASN A 840 -19.30 7.29 -11.39
CA ASN A 840 -20.01 8.24 -12.25
C ASN A 840 -20.22 7.61 -13.63
N SER A 841 -21.45 7.22 -13.95
CA SER A 841 -21.84 6.61 -15.24
C SER A 841 -21.57 7.48 -16.47
N GLN A 842 -21.33 8.78 -16.31
CA GLN A 842 -21.06 9.72 -17.41
C GLN A 842 -19.58 9.85 -17.76
N ILE A 843 -18.68 9.19 -17.02
CA ILE A 843 -17.24 9.29 -17.26
C ILE A 843 -16.72 7.96 -17.77
N ALA A 844 -15.94 8.01 -18.84
CA ALA A 844 -15.34 6.81 -19.43
C ALA A 844 -14.35 6.14 -18.47
N LYS A 845 -14.26 4.81 -18.56
CA LYS A 845 -13.42 3.96 -17.71
C LYS A 845 -13.36 2.53 -18.22
N TYR A 846 -12.48 1.75 -17.61
CA TYR A 846 -12.32 0.32 -17.86
C TYR A 846 -12.92 -0.50 -16.72
N TYR A 847 -13.46 -1.65 -17.08
CA TYR A 847 -13.85 -2.71 -16.17
C TYR A 847 -13.16 -4.01 -16.56
N SER A 848 -12.70 -4.76 -15.57
CA SER A 848 -12.19 -6.12 -15.74
C SER A 848 -12.91 -7.08 -14.80
N VAL A 849 -13.23 -8.28 -15.31
CA VAL A 849 -13.77 -9.39 -14.52
C VAL A 849 -12.75 -10.54 -14.51
N PHE A 850 -12.47 -11.06 -13.32
CA PHE A 850 -11.58 -12.19 -13.07
C PHE A 850 -12.36 -13.30 -12.38
N SER A 851 -12.24 -14.55 -12.79
CA SER A 851 -12.67 -15.68 -11.96
C SER A 851 -11.56 -16.06 -10.98
N TYR A 852 -11.93 -16.67 -9.85
CA TYR A 852 -10.96 -17.19 -8.89
C TYR A 852 -11.40 -18.49 -8.23
N ASP A 853 -10.41 -19.28 -7.80
CA ASP A 853 -10.56 -20.58 -7.13
C ASP A 853 -10.37 -20.47 -5.60
N ASN A 854 -10.18 -21.60 -4.93
CA ASN A 854 -9.97 -21.72 -3.49
C ASN A 854 -8.54 -21.37 -3.02
N VAL A 855 -7.59 -21.19 -3.94
CA VAL A 855 -6.21 -20.71 -3.72
C VAL A 855 -6.07 -19.22 -4.10
N PRO A 856 -7.21 -18.52 -4.19
CA PRO A 856 -7.45 -17.38 -5.07
C PRO A 856 -6.49 -17.18 -6.25
N ASN A 857 -6.28 -18.19 -7.09
CA ASN A 857 -5.65 -17.98 -8.40
C ASN A 857 -6.65 -17.23 -9.29
N TYR A 858 -6.30 -16.02 -9.73
CA TYR A 858 -7.15 -15.21 -10.58
C TYR A 858 -6.86 -15.51 -12.06
N SER A 859 -7.91 -15.62 -12.87
CA SER A 859 -7.80 -15.78 -14.33
C SER A 859 -7.14 -14.58 -15.01
N ALA A 860 -6.87 -14.70 -16.31
CA ALA A 860 -6.75 -13.52 -17.16
C ALA A 860 -8.03 -12.65 -17.08
N PRO A 861 -7.94 -11.32 -17.23
CA PRO A 861 -9.10 -10.44 -17.20
C PRO A 861 -9.94 -10.57 -18.47
N ALA A 862 -11.26 -10.62 -18.33
CA ALA A 862 -12.17 -10.15 -19.37
C ALA A 862 -12.38 -8.65 -19.20
N ALA A 863 -11.93 -7.83 -20.15
CA ALA A 863 -11.89 -6.37 -20.01
C ALA A 863 -12.72 -5.64 -21.05
N VAL A 864 -13.30 -4.51 -20.65
CA VAL A 864 -14.14 -3.66 -21.50
C VAL A 864 -13.89 -2.19 -21.19
N TYR A 865 -13.82 -1.37 -22.24
CA TYR A 865 -13.86 0.08 -22.14
C TYR A 865 -15.32 0.55 -22.25
N TYR A 866 -15.76 1.28 -21.23
CA TYR A 866 -17.08 1.88 -21.18
C TYR A 866 -16.95 3.40 -21.35
N ALA A 867 -17.66 3.95 -22.32
CA ALA A 867 -17.96 5.37 -22.47
C ALA A 867 -19.46 5.55 -22.74
N ASP A 868 -20.04 6.69 -22.34
CA ASP A 868 -21.48 6.96 -22.45
C ASP A 868 -22.02 6.83 -23.89
N SER A 869 -21.15 6.98 -24.89
CA SER A 869 -21.47 6.86 -26.32
C SER A 869 -21.01 5.56 -26.99
N GLN A 870 -20.10 4.79 -26.37
CA GLN A 870 -19.42 3.65 -27.00
C GLN A 870 -18.98 2.61 -25.96
N ILE A 871 -19.14 1.33 -26.31
CA ILE A 871 -18.61 0.20 -25.54
C ILE A 871 -17.67 -0.54 -26.48
N ILE A 872 -16.42 -0.72 -26.06
CA ILE A 872 -15.38 -1.34 -26.89
C ILE A 872 -14.71 -2.44 -26.07
N HIS A 873 -14.64 -3.65 -26.62
CA HIS A 873 -13.89 -4.74 -25.98
C HIS A 873 -12.39 -4.46 -26.12
N VAL A 874 -11.61 -4.67 -25.06
CA VAL A 874 -10.19 -4.31 -25.08
C VAL A 874 -9.40 -5.18 -26.08
N ASP A 875 -9.84 -6.41 -26.32
CA ASP A 875 -9.24 -7.28 -27.32
C ASP A 875 -9.38 -6.70 -28.74
N GLU A 876 -10.46 -5.98 -29.03
CA GLU A 876 -10.69 -5.29 -30.31
C GLU A 876 -9.79 -4.04 -30.48
N LEU A 877 -9.34 -3.41 -29.38
CA LEU A 877 -8.43 -2.24 -29.41
C LEU A 877 -6.97 -2.63 -29.67
N ASN A 878 -6.58 -3.85 -29.33
CA ASN A 878 -5.21 -4.33 -29.53
C ASN A 878 -4.96 -4.79 -30.98
N ASP A 879 -6.00 -5.27 -31.68
CA ASP A 879 -5.89 -5.65 -33.10
C ASP A 879 -5.67 -4.42 -34.01
N ASP A 880 -6.30 -3.28 -33.71
CA ASP A 880 -6.12 -2.03 -34.47
C ASP A 880 -4.73 -1.39 -34.30
N LEU A 881 -4.02 -1.67 -33.20
CA LEU A 881 -2.64 -1.19 -32.95
C LEU A 881 -1.58 -2.09 -33.60
N SER A 882 -1.94 -3.27 -34.08
CA SER A 882 -1.02 -4.21 -34.73
C SER A 882 -0.86 -3.98 -36.24
N HIS A 883 -1.61 -3.04 -36.81
CA HIS A 883 -1.66 -2.78 -38.26
C HIS A 883 -1.03 -1.45 -38.74
N GLU A 884 -0.36 -0.68 -37.89
CA GLU A 884 0.29 0.59 -38.29
C GLU A 884 1.84 0.54 -38.37
N THR A 885 2.47 -0.63 -38.55
CA THR A 885 3.94 -0.73 -38.72
C THR A 885 4.42 -1.48 -39.97
N GLU A 886 3.62 -1.61 -41.02
CA GLU A 886 4.09 -2.10 -42.33
C GLU A 886 3.50 -1.26 -43.46
N ASP A 887 4.04 -0.06 -43.70
CA ASP A 887 3.89 0.65 -44.97
C ASP A 887 5.07 1.64 -45.15
N GLU A 888 6.29 1.11 -45.15
CA GLU A 888 7.46 1.78 -45.74
C GLU A 888 8.02 0.88 -46.85
N ASP A 889 7.42 0.95 -48.05
CA ASP A 889 8.13 0.65 -49.31
C ASP A 889 7.25 1.04 -50.51
N MET A 890 7.22 2.33 -50.87
CA MET A 890 6.86 2.75 -52.24
C MET A 890 7.25 4.22 -52.53
N PHE A 891 8.54 4.51 -52.66
CA PHE A 891 8.99 5.67 -53.46
C PHE A 891 10.33 5.38 -54.14
N LEU A 892 10.25 4.71 -55.29
CA LEU A 892 11.23 4.78 -56.37
C LEU A 892 10.46 5.08 -57.65
N GLY A 893 10.73 6.22 -58.29
CA GLY A 893 10.27 6.47 -59.66
C GLY A 893 9.99 7.93 -60.02
N ASP A 894 11.00 8.52 -60.66
CA ASP A 894 10.96 9.51 -61.75
C ASP A 894 10.85 11.03 -61.48
N ASP A 895 11.83 11.70 -62.10
CA ASP A 895 12.17 13.12 -62.32
C ASP A 895 12.94 13.92 -61.25
#